data_AF-A0A832FDI1-F1
#
_entry.id   AF-A0A832FDI1-F1
#
_cell.length_a   1.000
_cell.length_b   1.000
_cell.length_c   1.000
_cell.angle_alpha   90.00
_cell.angle_beta   90.00
_cell.angle_gamma   90.00
#
_symmetry.space_group_name_H-M   'P 1'
#
loop_
_entity.id
_entity.type
_entity.pdbx_description
1 polymer ?
#
loop_
_entity_poly.entity_id
_entity_poly.type
_entity_poly.pdbx_seq_one_letter_code
_entity_poly.pdbx_strand_id
1 'polypeptide(L)'
;MNDNIYKIAIAGFMHDIGKFAERANMPINKEFEIGNADLYQPHRNNRYTHRHALYTAAFIDSFEKILPKEFNRANWGLEDSFINLASGHHVPETPLQWIIAMADRVSSGFERDEFEDYNQEIGVRDYKKTRLIPIFEGIDPDRGEKADSLDSYHFRYPLKELSPSPENLFPKNEDALRSLDNEQASREYNELFNKFIAELEKLLHRYQSIPLWFEHLDSLFMIFASYIPAATVGKVIPNVSLYDHSKATAALASALYLYHFQTDSMKKEKITDYEEKKFLIVSGDFYGIQSFIFSAGGSTNKAAARLLRGRSFAISLISELAADLICREIGLPPTCSIILNAAGKFTIMAPNTDKVRRQIEAVEKEINDWLIKNFYGESTIGLAWIEASFSDFSSKRIEGLWDSLAKELEKKKYSKIDLERYGGAVRDYLDQFNNELSSKLCPFCGKRPSDKQIENDPLVRDDNNRSACKICRDHIYLGTKLVKSPKVAIVSHDAEIYGDKLSEPIFGKYQVSFDVEGKLNELAKKGKLLKYWDLSISKDGKITKEIAAKFINGYVPVWSEEDQTEETLIRILHGRKSEKTKNELFDAIKEGAIKEFLYLAKMSINVKVEYQEKGETKTCGIEALGVLKADVDNLGLIFTCGLKNNSISHLATLSRQMNNYFAIYLPYLLSKEEKFRDIYTIFGGGDDLFLIGPWNRIIDFTQFLNQSFRQYVCQNKHITISAGLSIHKPSDPVPLLAETAEDALKKAKHNGRDSITLFDETVKWKSFEKLNSEVKEKIESWLDKSYINNAMLFRLNLLSEMAKQKKELIDGDKKQAKEVANIGVALEDCECLKWPAMFKYNLVRNIGKKLQDSARNEAIAQVDEAALWLDEYGGAMKIPLWQVIYNQRRLKQ
;
A
#
# COMPACT_ATOMS: atom_id res chain seq x y z
N MET A 1 -14.62 9.83 25.93
CA MET A 1 -13.28 9.23 26.18
C MET A 1 -12.60 10.08 27.27
N ASN A 2 -11.75 9.50 28.11
CA ASN A 2 -11.12 10.22 29.22
C ASN A 2 -10.07 11.22 28.70
N ASP A 3 -10.20 12.53 28.93
CA ASP A 3 -9.24 13.53 28.44
C ASP A 3 -7.78 13.25 28.87
N ASN A 4 -7.58 12.53 29.99
CA ASN A 4 -6.27 12.13 30.47
C ASN A 4 -5.53 11.19 29.50
N ILE A 5 -6.24 10.30 28.78
CA ILE A 5 -5.59 9.37 27.85
C ILE A 5 -5.00 10.12 26.66
N TYR A 6 -5.68 11.15 26.17
CA TYR A 6 -5.16 12.00 25.09
C TYR A 6 -3.96 12.82 25.55
N LYS A 7 -3.95 13.31 26.80
CA LYS A 7 -2.79 13.98 27.38
C LYS A 7 -1.55 13.06 27.39
N ILE A 8 -1.70 11.82 27.86
CA ILE A 8 -0.61 10.83 27.87
C ILE A 8 -0.18 10.45 26.46
N ALA A 9 -1.13 10.18 25.56
CA ALA A 9 -0.84 9.79 24.19
C ALA A 9 -0.06 10.87 23.43
N ILE A 10 -0.49 12.13 23.53
CA ILE A 10 0.18 13.25 22.85
C ILE A 10 1.53 13.54 23.51
N ALA A 11 1.65 13.47 24.84
CA ALA A 11 2.93 13.65 25.52
C ALA A 11 3.93 12.56 25.11
N GLY A 12 3.49 11.30 25.06
CA GLY A 12 4.30 10.19 24.53
C GLY A 12 4.63 10.34 23.05
N PHE A 13 3.77 10.96 22.24
CA PHE A 13 4.05 11.24 20.84
C PHE A 13 5.10 12.35 20.67
N MET A 14 5.00 13.42 21.47
CA MET A 14 5.85 14.60 21.39
C MET A 14 7.13 14.51 22.25
N HIS A 15 7.33 13.45 23.04
CA HIS A 15 8.43 13.36 24.02
C HIS A 15 9.81 13.65 23.41
N ASP A 16 10.01 13.21 22.17
CA ASP A 16 11.27 13.30 21.42
C ASP A 16 11.26 14.35 20.30
N ILE A 17 10.25 15.21 20.22
CA ILE A 17 10.20 16.29 19.21
C ILE A 17 11.41 17.24 19.33
N GLY A 18 11.98 17.34 20.53
CA GLY A 18 13.20 18.07 20.80
C GLY A 18 14.41 17.56 20.02
N LYS A 19 14.45 16.30 19.57
CA LYS A 19 15.51 15.81 18.66
C LYS A 19 15.48 16.55 17.32
N PHE A 20 14.28 16.87 16.82
CA PHE A 20 14.12 17.64 15.59
C PHE A 20 14.53 19.11 15.83
N ALA A 21 14.04 19.72 16.91
CA ALA A 21 14.33 21.10 17.27
C ALA A 21 15.83 21.34 17.58
N GLU A 22 16.47 20.43 18.31
CA GLU A 22 17.91 20.49 18.64
C GLU A 22 18.77 20.43 17.37
N ARG A 23 18.49 19.46 16.49
CA ARG A 23 19.23 19.29 15.23
C ARG A 23 19.05 20.48 14.29
N ALA A 24 17.90 21.14 14.35
CA ALA A 24 17.58 22.36 13.61
C ALA A 24 18.19 23.65 14.20
N ASN A 25 18.91 23.57 15.33
CA ASN A 25 19.37 24.74 16.09
C ASN A 25 18.24 25.71 16.44
N MET A 26 17.09 25.20 16.89
CA MET A 26 16.02 26.07 17.40
C MET A 26 16.58 26.99 18.49
N PRO A 27 16.34 28.31 18.42
CA PRO A 27 16.82 29.23 19.45
C PRO A 27 16.09 28.94 20.78
N ILE A 28 16.86 28.86 21.87
CA ILE A 28 16.34 28.72 23.23
C ILE A 28 16.78 29.94 24.04
N ASN A 29 15.87 30.50 24.85
CA ASN A 29 16.21 31.54 25.81
C ASN A 29 17.19 30.98 26.85
N LYS A 30 18.33 31.64 27.07
CA LYS A 30 19.33 31.22 28.06
C LYS A 30 18.77 31.11 29.48
N GLU A 31 17.84 31.99 29.85
CA GLU A 31 17.18 31.92 31.17
C GLU A 31 16.32 30.66 31.30
N PHE A 32 15.61 30.29 30.22
CA PHE A 32 14.83 29.05 30.16
C PHE A 32 15.76 27.82 30.22
N GLU A 33 16.86 27.82 29.47
CA GLU A 33 17.84 26.73 29.49
C GLU A 33 18.43 26.52 30.88
N ILE A 34 18.90 27.59 31.53
CA ILE A 34 19.49 27.51 32.88
C ILE A 34 18.44 27.08 33.91
N GLY A 35 17.23 27.64 33.85
CA GLY A 35 16.17 27.37 34.83
C GLY A 35 15.55 25.98 34.73
N ASN A 36 15.66 25.31 33.58
CA ASN A 36 15.01 24.01 33.33
C ASN A 36 15.99 22.86 33.05
N ALA A 37 17.30 23.10 33.02
CA ALA A 37 18.27 22.07 32.70
C ALA A 37 18.20 20.88 33.67
N ASP A 38 18.23 21.13 34.98
CA ASP A 38 18.16 20.11 36.03
C ASP A 38 16.83 19.33 36.04
N LEU A 39 15.75 19.93 35.54
CA LEU A 39 14.42 19.30 35.53
C LEU A 39 14.31 18.19 34.50
N TYR A 40 15.01 18.31 33.36
CA TYR A 40 14.80 17.42 32.22
C TYR A 40 16.06 16.66 31.77
N GLN A 41 17.24 17.11 32.18
CA GLN A 41 18.50 16.52 31.74
C GLN A 41 19.21 15.81 32.89
N PRO A 42 19.60 14.53 32.71
CA PRO A 42 20.49 13.88 33.65
C PRO A 42 21.85 14.58 33.70
N HIS A 43 22.32 14.90 34.91
CA HIS A 43 23.64 15.47 35.16
C HIS A 43 24.63 14.36 35.57
N ARG A 44 25.64 14.08 34.73
CA ARG A 44 26.67 13.06 34.98
C ARG A 44 28.05 13.60 34.59
N ASN A 45 29.09 13.27 35.36
CA ASN A 45 30.48 13.71 35.11
C ASN A 45 30.63 15.22 34.83
N ASN A 46 29.91 16.04 35.60
CA ASN A 46 29.89 17.51 35.47
C ASN A 46 29.39 18.04 34.11
N ARG A 47 28.53 17.27 33.42
CA ARG A 47 27.89 17.64 32.15
C ARG A 47 26.44 17.16 32.10
N TYR A 48 25.57 17.99 31.52
CA TYR A 48 24.22 17.57 31.16
C TYR A 48 24.24 16.70 29.90
N THR A 49 23.39 15.69 29.88
CA THR A 49 23.16 14.80 28.72
C THR A 49 21.70 14.90 28.27
N HIS A 50 21.35 14.28 27.13
CA HIS A 50 19.96 14.22 26.66
C HIS A 50 19.33 15.59 26.44
N ARG A 51 20.09 16.52 25.84
CA ARG A 51 19.68 17.91 25.63
C ARG A 51 18.36 18.04 24.85
N HIS A 52 18.03 17.09 23.97
CA HIS A 52 16.74 17.02 23.29
C HIS A 52 15.53 17.08 24.24
N ALA A 53 15.62 16.55 25.46
CA ALA A 53 14.53 16.63 26.46
C ALA A 53 14.20 18.09 26.82
N LEU A 54 15.24 18.92 27.03
CA LEU A 54 15.09 20.36 27.24
C LEU A 54 14.54 21.06 25.98
N TYR A 55 14.96 20.63 24.78
CA TYR A 55 14.42 21.16 23.53
C TYR A 55 12.93 20.81 23.32
N THR A 56 12.46 19.65 23.81
CA THR A 56 11.02 19.31 23.83
C THR A 56 10.26 20.30 24.70
N ALA A 57 10.76 20.59 25.91
CA ALA A 57 10.16 21.60 26.78
C ALA A 57 10.14 22.98 26.12
N ALA A 58 11.28 23.42 25.59
CA ALA A 58 11.42 24.70 24.92
C ALA A 58 10.53 24.82 23.67
N PHE A 59 10.30 23.71 22.94
CA PHE A 59 9.38 23.68 21.80
C PHE A 59 7.95 23.97 22.25
N ILE A 60 7.48 23.26 23.28
CA ILE A 60 6.10 23.40 23.80
C ILE A 60 5.88 24.84 24.30
N ASP A 61 6.85 25.40 25.02
CA ASP A 61 6.83 26.77 25.53
C ASP A 61 6.86 27.81 24.39
N SER A 62 7.80 27.69 23.45
CA SER A 62 8.00 28.68 22.38
C SER A 62 6.86 28.71 21.36
N PHE A 63 6.19 27.56 21.14
CA PHE A 63 5.11 27.42 20.15
C PHE A 63 3.72 27.32 20.78
N GLU A 64 3.57 27.76 22.03
CA GLU A 64 2.31 27.75 22.79
C GLU A 64 1.09 28.21 21.97
N LYS A 65 1.26 29.30 21.22
CA LYS A 65 0.16 29.98 20.49
C LYS A 65 -0.40 29.18 19.32
N ILE A 66 0.39 28.26 18.75
CA ILE A 66 0.01 27.43 17.60
C ILE A 66 -0.38 26.00 18.02
N LEU A 67 -0.20 25.65 19.29
CA LEU A 67 -0.64 24.39 19.90
C LEU A 67 -2.06 24.53 20.50
N PRO A 68 -2.74 23.41 20.80
CA PRO A 68 -4.03 23.46 21.49
C PRO A 68 -3.94 24.14 22.86
N LYS A 69 -4.94 24.96 23.18
CA LYS A 69 -4.95 25.77 24.42
C LYS A 69 -4.96 24.92 25.69
N GLU A 70 -5.45 23.69 25.58
CA GLU A 70 -5.48 22.68 26.63
C GLU A 70 -4.07 22.39 27.19
N PHE A 71 -3.02 22.48 26.37
CA PHE A 71 -1.67 22.10 26.78
C PHE A 71 -1.11 22.98 27.92
N ASN A 72 -1.62 24.21 28.04
CA ASN A 72 -1.17 25.19 29.03
C ASN A 72 -2.16 25.38 30.17
N ARG A 73 -3.29 24.66 30.16
CA ARG A 73 -4.19 24.67 31.31
C ARG A 73 -3.53 23.87 32.43
N ALA A 74 -3.22 24.53 33.54
CA ALA A 74 -2.63 23.92 34.74
C ALA A 74 -3.35 22.62 35.16
N ASN A 75 -4.67 22.54 34.95
CA ASN A 75 -5.50 21.38 35.30
C ASN A 75 -6.09 20.67 34.08
N TRP A 76 -5.41 20.65 32.91
CA TRP A 76 -5.86 19.77 31.83
C TRP A 76 -5.66 18.33 32.25
N GLY A 77 -6.68 17.71 32.81
CA GLY A 77 -6.60 16.35 33.31
C GLY A 77 -5.76 16.21 34.58
N LEU A 78 -4.79 15.28 34.54
CA LEU A 78 -3.92 14.85 35.65
C LEU A 78 -3.03 15.99 36.23
N GLU A 79 -2.51 15.79 37.45
CA GLU A 79 -1.70 16.76 38.21
C GLU A 79 -0.42 17.23 37.49
N ASP A 80 0.21 16.37 36.69
CA ASP A 80 1.43 16.74 35.96
C ASP A 80 1.14 17.69 34.80
N SER A 81 1.90 18.78 34.66
CA SER A 81 1.80 19.64 33.48
C SER A 81 2.16 18.88 32.19
N PHE A 82 1.57 19.27 31.05
CA PHE A 82 1.83 18.61 29.77
C PHE A 82 3.31 18.72 29.35
N ILE A 83 3.93 19.89 29.57
CA ILE A 83 5.35 20.14 29.28
C ILE A 83 6.27 19.20 30.09
N ASN A 84 5.96 18.97 31.37
CA ASN A 84 6.74 18.07 32.22
C ASN A 84 6.54 16.61 31.80
N LEU A 85 5.32 16.21 31.45
CA LEU A 85 5.05 14.85 30.96
C LEU A 85 5.84 14.52 29.69
N ALA A 86 5.83 15.41 28.69
CA ALA A 86 6.56 15.18 27.45
C ALA A 86 8.08 15.19 27.66
N SER A 87 8.59 16.06 28.52
CA SER A 87 10.04 16.34 28.62
C SER A 87 10.76 15.54 29.72
N GLY A 88 10.04 15.02 30.72
CA GLY A 88 10.62 14.39 31.91
C GLY A 88 11.02 12.91 31.77
N HIS A 89 10.97 12.31 30.57
CA HIS A 89 11.17 10.86 30.41
C HIS A 89 12.59 10.36 30.73
N HIS A 90 13.61 11.24 30.72
CA HIS A 90 14.98 10.91 31.15
C HIS A 90 15.22 11.09 32.65
N VAL A 91 14.43 11.94 33.32
CA VAL A 91 14.48 12.19 34.77
C VAL A 91 13.05 12.10 35.35
N PRO A 92 12.40 10.91 35.29
CA PRO A 92 11.00 10.79 35.68
C PRO A 92 10.82 10.81 37.21
N GLU A 93 10.05 11.77 37.70
CA GLU A 93 9.75 11.96 39.13
C GLU A 93 8.40 11.36 39.53
N THR A 94 7.43 11.39 38.62
CA THR A 94 6.04 11.01 38.90
C THR A 94 5.66 9.69 38.21
N PRO A 95 4.63 8.97 38.69
CA PRO A 95 4.15 7.75 38.02
C PRO A 95 3.82 7.95 36.53
N LEU A 96 3.28 9.10 36.14
CA LEU A 96 2.89 9.38 34.76
C LEU A 96 4.10 9.65 33.86
N GLN A 97 5.13 10.32 34.37
CA GLN A 97 6.41 10.45 33.67
C GLN A 97 7.08 9.09 33.51
N TRP A 98 6.98 8.21 34.52
CA TRP A 98 7.46 6.82 34.43
C TRP A 98 6.71 6.02 33.35
N ILE A 99 5.43 6.25 33.11
CA ILE A 99 4.70 5.61 32.01
C ILE A 99 5.34 5.95 30.66
N ILE A 100 5.64 7.23 30.41
CA ILE A 100 6.25 7.67 29.15
C ILE A 100 7.69 7.15 29.05
N ALA A 101 8.46 7.23 30.13
CA ALA A 101 9.83 6.71 30.19
C ALA A 101 9.90 5.20 29.90
N MET A 102 8.99 4.42 30.46
CA MET A 102 8.92 2.97 30.20
C MET A 102 8.50 2.69 28.76
N ALA A 103 7.53 3.42 28.23
CA ALA A 103 7.08 3.27 26.84
C ALA A 103 8.19 3.57 25.82
N ASP A 104 9.00 4.62 26.05
CA ASP A 104 10.14 5.00 25.20
C ASP A 104 11.25 3.93 25.16
N ARG A 105 11.56 3.36 26.33
CA ARG A 105 12.54 2.26 26.44
C ARG A 105 12.10 1.03 25.65
N VAL A 106 10.82 0.70 25.77
CA VAL A 106 10.23 -0.53 25.22
C VAL A 106 10.02 -0.42 23.71
N SER A 107 9.63 0.75 23.20
CA SER A 107 9.50 0.97 21.75
C SER A 107 10.85 0.82 21.02
N SER A 108 11.95 1.16 21.70
CA SER A 108 13.32 0.98 21.20
C SER A 108 13.85 -0.45 21.31
N GLY A 109 13.15 -1.36 22.01
CA GLY A 109 13.56 -2.76 22.19
C GLY A 109 14.68 -2.98 23.19
N PHE A 110 15.00 -1.99 24.04
CA PHE A 110 16.08 -2.09 25.03
C PHE A 110 15.72 -3.00 26.20
N GLU A 111 16.64 -3.89 26.59
CA GLU A 111 16.61 -4.56 27.89
C GLU A 111 17.04 -3.61 29.02
N ARG A 112 16.72 -3.97 30.27
CA ARG A 112 17.01 -3.13 31.45
C ARG A 112 18.49 -2.71 31.53
N ASP A 113 19.40 -3.65 31.34
CA ASP A 113 20.84 -3.43 31.48
C ASP A 113 21.42 -2.73 30.23
N GLU A 114 20.90 -3.05 29.03
CA GLU A 114 21.32 -2.43 27.76
C GLU A 114 20.98 -0.93 27.71
N PHE A 115 19.87 -0.51 28.33
CA PHE A 115 19.53 0.91 28.45
C PHE A 115 20.47 1.66 29.40
N GLU A 116 20.90 1.03 30.49
CA GLU A 116 21.87 1.63 31.42
C GLU A 116 23.23 1.80 30.76
N ASP A 117 23.66 0.85 29.94
CA ASP A 117 24.88 0.92 29.12
C ASP A 117 24.77 1.93 27.99
N TYR A 118 23.62 1.99 27.28
CA TYR A 118 23.36 3.02 26.25
C TYR A 118 23.45 4.44 26.80
N ASN A 119 22.97 4.66 28.03
CA ASN A 119 23.10 5.94 28.72
C ASN A 119 24.53 6.24 29.22
N GLN A 120 25.44 5.26 29.20
CA GLN A 120 26.84 5.41 29.61
C GLN A 120 27.79 5.57 28.41
N GLU A 121 27.55 4.86 27.30
CA GLU A 121 28.35 4.96 26.07
C GLU A 121 27.99 6.23 25.26
N ILE A 122 28.56 7.39 25.60
CA ILE A 122 28.59 8.55 24.68
C ILE A 122 29.66 8.29 23.61
N GLY A 123 29.38 7.35 22.71
CA GLY A 123 30.13 7.25 21.46
C GLY A 123 29.90 8.55 20.69
N VAL A 124 30.94 9.37 20.54
CA VAL A 124 30.85 10.65 19.81
C VAL A 124 30.57 10.35 18.32
N ARG A 125 29.28 10.33 17.96
CA ARG A 125 28.81 10.38 16.58
C ARG A 125 28.24 11.76 16.30
N ASP A 126 28.49 12.24 15.08
CA ASP A 126 27.93 13.51 14.60
C ASP A 126 26.44 13.32 14.28
N TYR A 127 25.59 13.51 15.29
CA TYR A 127 24.15 13.24 15.20
C TYR A 127 23.44 14.09 14.14
N LYS A 128 24.03 15.23 13.73
CA LYS A 128 23.49 16.09 12.67
C LYS A 128 23.78 15.54 11.27
N LYS A 129 24.92 14.90 11.08
CA LYS A 129 25.29 14.27 9.80
C LYS A 129 24.65 12.91 9.61
N THR A 130 24.31 12.22 10.70
CA THR A 130 23.69 10.90 10.64
C THR A 130 22.34 10.99 9.90
N ARG A 131 22.17 10.16 8.87
CA ARG A 131 20.95 10.04 8.06
C ARG A 131 20.28 8.69 8.33
N LEU A 132 18.97 8.62 8.09
CA LEU A 132 18.21 7.39 8.25
C LEU A 132 18.66 6.35 7.21
N ILE A 133 18.97 5.14 7.67
CA ILE A 133 19.31 3.99 6.85
C ILE A 133 18.02 3.27 6.44
N PRO A 134 17.87 2.86 5.17
CA PRO A 134 16.73 2.06 4.74
C PRO A 134 16.68 0.72 5.46
N ILE A 135 15.55 0.43 6.08
CA ILE A 135 15.34 -0.83 6.78
C ILE A 135 15.46 -2.02 5.82
N PHE A 136 15.11 -1.83 4.55
CA PHE A 136 15.22 -2.83 3.49
C PHE A 136 16.65 -3.33 3.26
N GLU A 137 17.66 -2.47 3.40
CA GLU A 137 19.05 -2.88 3.19
C GLU A 137 19.54 -3.85 4.28
N GLY A 138 19.00 -3.72 5.49
CA GLY A 138 19.34 -4.58 6.62
C GLY A 138 18.62 -5.93 6.66
N ILE A 139 17.70 -6.18 5.73
CA ILE A 139 16.92 -7.42 5.70
C ILE A 139 17.72 -8.54 5.03
N ASP A 140 18.23 -9.47 5.82
CA ASP A 140 19.00 -10.62 5.31
C ASP A 140 18.78 -11.82 6.24
N PRO A 141 17.85 -12.73 5.88
CA PRO A 141 17.56 -13.94 6.66
C PRO A 141 18.76 -14.89 6.77
N ASP A 142 19.73 -14.80 5.85
CA ASP A 142 20.87 -15.72 5.76
C ASP A 142 22.13 -15.17 6.47
N ARG A 143 22.10 -13.93 6.99
CA ARG A 143 23.26 -13.27 7.59
C ARG A 143 23.63 -13.90 8.95
N GLY A 144 24.91 -14.19 9.20
CA GLY A 144 25.42 -14.60 10.53
C GLY A 144 25.50 -13.46 11.57
N GLU A 145 25.65 -13.77 12.86
CA GLU A 145 25.62 -12.82 14.01
C GLU A 145 26.66 -11.68 13.97
N LYS A 146 27.76 -11.80 13.21
CA LYS A 146 28.96 -10.93 13.35
C LYS A 146 29.07 -9.77 12.33
N ALA A 147 28.05 -9.47 11.52
CA ALA A 147 28.23 -8.67 10.29
C ALA A 147 27.60 -7.26 10.26
N ASP A 148 26.84 -6.85 11.28
CA ASP A 148 26.11 -5.56 11.23
C ASP A 148 26.97 -4.38 11.71
N SER A 149 27.89 -3.93 10.85
CA SER A 149 28.54 -2.62 11.00
C SER A 149 27.84 -1.57 10.11
N LEU A 150 27.89 -0.30 10.50
CA LEU A 150 27.37 0.82 9.69
C LEU A 150 27.99 0.86 8.28
N ASP A 151 29.26 0.47 8.17
CA ASP A 151 30.00 0.48 6.90
C ASP A 151 29.46 -0.56 5.90
N SER A 152 28.63 -1.50 6.37
CA SER A 152 27.96 -2.48 5.50
C SER A 152 26.71 -1.95 4.80
N TYR A 153 26.30 -0.70 5.10
CA TYR A 153 25.11 -0.06 4.53
C TYR A 153 25.50 1.05 3.56
N HIS A 154 25.08 0.93 2.31
CA HIS A 154 25.38 1.81 1.19
C HIS A 154 24.26 2.78 0.83
N PHE A 155 23.08 2.69 1.44
CA PHE A 155 21.96 3.59 1.11
C PHE A 155 21.54 4.44 2.30
N ARG A 156 21.08 5.67 2.02
CA ARG A 156 20.53 6.61 3.02
C ARG A 156 19.31 7.33 2.46
N TYR A 157 18.34 7.64 3.31
CA TYR A 157 17.25 8.53 2.94
C TYR A 157 17.69 10.00 2.93
N PRO A 158 17.26 10.80 1.93
CA PRO A 158 17.48 12.23 1.96
C PRO A 158 16.66 12.89 3.07
N LEU A 159 17.25 13.87 3.77
CA LEU A 159 16.56 14.63 4.81
C LEU A 159 15.62 15.66 4.15
N LYS A 160 14.42 15.20 3.77
CA LYS A 160 13.36 15.99 3.12
C LYS A 160 12.00 15.59 3.68
N GLU A 161 10.98 16.38 3.35
CA GLU A 161 9.60 15.97 3.63
C GLU A 161 9.21 14.78 2.74
N LEU A 162 8.35 13.91 3.27
CA LEU A 162 7.71 12.84 2.52
C LEU A 162 6.94 13.43 1.35
N SER A 163 7.29 12.99 0.14
CA SER A 163 6.58 13.32 -1.09
C SER A 163 6.58 12.06 -1.97
N PRO A 164 5.66 11.96 -2.94
CA PRO A 164 5.60 10.81 -3.83
C PRO A 164 6.70 10.80 -4.90
N SER A 165 7.52 11.86 -5.00
CA SER A 165 8.64 11.91 -5.93
C SER A 165 9.73 10.89 -5.56
N PRO A 166 10.28 10.12 -6.53
CA PRO A 166 11.46 9.27 -6.30
C PRO A 166 12.61 10.00 -5.62
N GLU A 167 12.79 11.30 -5.91
CA GLU A 167 13.90 12.09 -5.38
C GLU A 167 13.89 12.21 -3.85
N ASN A 168 12.71 12.14 -3.23
CA ASN A 168 12.54 12.21 -1.79
C ASN A 168 12.21 10.85 -1.18
N LEU A 169 11.47 10.00 -1.91
CA LEU A 169 10.95 8.74 -1.39
C LEU A 169 11.94 7.58 -1.51
N PHE A 170 12.83 7.59 -2.49
CA PHE A 170 13.75 6.47 -2.71
C PHE A 170 15.05 6.70 -1.94
N PRO A 171 15.63 5.64 -1.34
CA PRO A 171 16.98 5.69 -0.83
C PRO A 171 17.99 6.09 -1.91
N LYS A 172 19.00 6.88 -1.51
CA LYS A 172 20.12 7.26 -2.38
C LYS A 172 21.39 6.57 -1.92
N ASN A 173 22.27 6.27 -2.86
CA ASN A 173 23.58 5.72 -2.55
C ASN A 173 24.37 6.72 -1.68
N GLU A 174 25.07 6.21 -0.66
CA GLU A 174 25.80 6.95 0.35
C GLU A 174 26.82 7.92 -0.27
N ASP A 175 27.46 7.55 -1.37
CA ASP A 175 28.44 8.39 -2.05
C ASP A 175 27.81 9.69 -2.60
N ALA A 176 26.50 9.71 -2.84
CA ALA A 176 25.76 10.92 -3.21
C ALA A 176 25.45 11.86 -2.02
N LEU A 177 25.65 11.40 -0.77
CA LEU A 177 25.30 12.10 0.47
C LEU A 177 26.51 12.29 1.43
N ARG A 178 27.68 11.76 1.07
CA ARG A 178 28.89 11.67 1.91
C ARG A 178 29.65 12.97 2.14
N SER A 179 29.24 14.08 1.54
CA SER A 179 29.97 15.35 1.55
C SER A 179 29.27 16.48 2.31
N LEU A 180 28.41 16.18 3.29
CA LEU A 180 27.79 17.22 4.12
C LEU A 180 28.71 17.61 5.26
N ASP A 181 29.17 18.86 5.24
CA ASP A 181 29.72 19.48 6.45
C ASP A 181 28.61 19.71 7.50
N ASN A 182 29.01 20.08 8.71
CA ASN A 182 28.06 20.29 9.81
C ASN A 182 27.12 21.48 9.59
N GLU A 183 27.57 22.50 8.87
CA GLU A 183 26.74 23.65 8.59
C GLU A 183 25.62 23.28 7.63
N GLN A 184 25.94 22.57 6.55
CA GLN A 184 24.97 22.14 5.56
C GLN A 184 23.96 21.16 6.16
N ALA A 185 24.42 20.18 6.95
CA ALA A 185 23.52 19.27 7.64
C ALA A 185 22.57 20.00 8.60
N SER A 186 23.06 21.01 9.32
CA SER A 186 22.23 21.81 10.22
C SER A 186 21.26 22.73 9.46
N ARG A 187 21.65 23.27 8.30
CA ARG A 187 20.77 24.06 7.43
C ARG A 187 19.61 23.22 6.90
N GLU A 188 19.86 21.97 6.47
CA GLU A 188 18.80 21.06 6.02
C GLU A 188 17.75 20.79 7.11
N TYR A 189 18.19 20.51 8.35
CA TYR A 189 17.28 20.37 9.49
C TYR A 189 16.52 21.66 9.77
N ASN A 190 17.18 22.81 9.72
CA ASN A 190 16.55 24.11 9.97
C ASN A 190 15.47 24.43 8.93
N GLU A 191 15.75 24.22 7.64
CA GLU A 191 14.77 24.40 6.55
C GLU A 191 13.55 23.48 6.72
N LEU A 192 13.79 22.20 7.06
CA LEU A 192 12.73 21.23 7.27
C LEU A 192 11.88 21.59 8.50
N PHE A 193 12.52 22.01 9.59
CA PHE A 193 11.86 22.42 10.83
C PHE A 193 11.02 23.70 10.64
N ASN A 194 11.55 24.71 9.96
CA ASN A 194 10.80 25.94 9.70
C ASN A 194 9.55 25.67 8.84
N LYS A 195 9.65 24.78 7.85
CA LYS A 195 8.49 24.32 7.06
C LYS A 195 7.49 23.57 7.94
N PHE A 196 7.96 22.68 8.80
CA PHE A 196 7.10 21.97 9.75
C PHE A 196 6.32 22.94 10.65
N ILE A 197 6.97 23.95 11.23
CA ILE A 197 6.31 24.97 12.06
C ILE A 197 5.28 25.78 11.27
N ALA A 198 5.63 26.20 10.05
CA ALA A 198 4.72 26.97 9.19
C ALA A 198 3.45 26.20 8.82
N GLU A 199 3.55 24.88 8.68
CA GLU A 199 2.40 24.00 8.41
C GLU A 199 1.65 23.61 9.69
N LEU A 200 2.37 23.47 10.83
CA LEU A 200 1.77 23.25 12.15
C LEU A 200 0.81 24.38 12.53
N GLU A 201 1.16 25.63 12.23
CA GLU A 201 0.31 26.80 12.44
C GLU A 201 -1.02 26.74 11.65
N LYS A 202 -1.04 26.04 10.51
CA LYS A 202 -2.21 25.90 9.64
C LYS A 202 -3.10 24.71 10.02
N LEU A 203 -2.69 23.85 10.95
CA LEU A 203 -3.49 22.69 11.35
C LEU A 203 -4.88 23.07 11.84
N LEU A 204 -5.89 22.39 11.30
CA LEU A 204 -7.28 22.59 11.67
C LEU A 204 -7.61 21.96 13.04
N HIS A 205 -8.75 22.35 13.59
CA HIS A 205 -9.38 21.78 14.80
C HIS A 205 -8.65 21.98 16.14
N ARG A 206 -7.56 22.77 16.19
CA ARG A 206 -6.82 23.07 17.44
C ARG A 206 -7.64 23.69 18.57
N TYR A 207 -8.78 24.32 18.24
CA TYR A 207 -9.69 24.93 19.24
C TYR A 207 -11.01 24.16 19.38
N GLN A 208 -11.22 23.12 18.59
CA GLN A 208 -12.51 22.43 18.47
C GLN A 208 -12.44 21.01 19.02
N SER A 209 -11.36 20.27 18.77
CA SER A 209 -11.26 18.85 19.12
C SER A 209 -9.80 18.40 19.18
N ILE A 210 -9.31 18.08 20.38
CA ILE A 210 -7.99 17.46 20.59
C ILE A 210 -7.84 16.14 19.82
N PRO A 211 -8.82 15.21 19.81
CA PRO A 211 -8.73 13.98 19.02
C PRO A 211 -8.48 14.22 17.54
N LEU A 212 -9.21 15.15 16.91
CA LEU A 212 -9.04 15.47 15.50
C LEU A 212 -7.72 16.18 15.24
N TRP A 213 -7.36 17.15 16.08
CA TRP A 213 -6.07 17.85 15.94
C TRP A 213 -4.90 16.89 16.07
N PHE A 214 -4.96 15.93 16.99
CA PHE A 214 -3.90 14.93 17.16
C PHE A 214 -3.75 14.04 15.93
N GLU A 215 -4.85 13.67 15.26
CA GLU A 215 -4.78 12.94 14.01
C GLU A 215 -4.17 13.77 12.86
N HIS A 216 -4.46 15.06 12.80
CA HIS A 216 -3.81 15.96 11.84
C HIS A 216 -2.32 16.13 12.16
N LEU A 217 -1.96 16.24 13.44
CA LEU A 217 -0.56 16.27 13.90
C LEU A 217 0.19 14.98 13.55
N ASP A 218 -0.42 13.81 13.76
CA ASP A 218 0.19 12.52 13.43
C ASP A 218 0.58 12.47 11.94
N SER A 219 -0.35 12.85 11.06
CA SER A 219 -0.09 12.94 9.62
C SER A 219 0.99 13.98 9.29
N LEU A 220 0.97 15.16 9.91
CA LEU A 220 1.96 16.20 9.68
C LEU A 220 3.36 15.74 10.13
N PHE A 221 3.44 15.15 11.31
CA PHE A 221 4.70 14.66 11.87
C PHE A 221 5.24 13.48 11.04
N MET A 222 4.38 12.60 10.53
CA MET A 222 4.78 11.59 9.54
C MET A 222 5.44 12.23 8.32
N ILE A 223 4.87 13.30 7.76
CA ILE A 223 5.42 13.96 6.56
C ILE A 223 6.82 14.53 6.82
N PHE A 224 7.07 15.11 7.99
CA PHE A 224 8.33 15.81 8.29
C PHE A 224 9.39 14.98 9.03
N ALA A 225 8.98 13.94 9.78
CA ALA A 225 9.87 13.16 10.65
C ALA A 225 10.13 11.72 10.17
N SER A 226 9.51 11.28 9.06
CA SER A 226 9.72 9.93 8.50
C SER A 226 11.16 9.60 8.07
N TYR A 227 11.97 10.62 7.75
CA TYR A 227 13.38 10.47 7.34
C TYR A 227 14.37 11.04 8.36
N ILE A 228 13.89 11.35 9.57
CA ILE A 228 14.72 11.75 10.70
C ILE A 228 15.02 10.48 11.52
N PRO A 229 16.29 10.11 11.76
CA PRO A 229 16.62 8.95 12.59
C PRO A 229 16.27 9.20 14.07
N ALA A 230 15.57 8.27 14.70
CA ALA A 230 15.19 8.35 16.12
C ALA A 230 16.40 8.27 17.06
N ALA A 231 17.35 7.38 16.76
CA ALA A 231 18.61 7.22 17.48
C ALA A 231 19.79 7.42 16.53
N THR A 232 20.80 8.19 16.97
CA THR A 232 21.98 8.56 16.18
C THR A 232 23.30 8.38 16.94
N VAL A 233 23.22 7.93 18.19
CA VAL A 233 24.35 7.82 19.13
C VAL A 233 24.61 6.35 19.45
N GLY A 234 25.82 6.02 19.88
CA GLY A 234 26.20 4.66 20.26
C GLY A 234 26.45 3.74 19.05
N LYS A 235 26.38 2.42 19.25
CA LYS A 235 26.56 1.40 18.20
C LYS A 235 25.27 1.08 17.42
N VAL A 236 24.17 1.77 17.72
CA VAL A 236 22.84 1.53 17.12
C VAL A 236 22.84 1.89 15.63
N ILE A 237 22.11 1.11 14.84
CA ILE A 237 21.87 1.36 13.41
C ILE A 237 20.67 2.31 13.30
N PRO A 238 20.82 3.49 12.65
CA PRO A 238 19.76 4.49 12.55
C PRO A 238 18.75 4.11 11.45
N ASN A 239 18.01 3.01 11.62
CA ASN A 239 17.02 2.50 10.66
C ASN A 239 15.55 2.68 11.12
N VAL A 240 15.34 3.20 12.33
CA VAL A 240 14.01 3.59 12.85
C VAL A 240 13.80 5.09 12.71
N SER A 241 12.65 5.48 12.15
CA SER A 241 12.30 6.89 12.01
C SER A 241 11.80 7.50 13.33
N LEU A 242 12.03 8.80 13.51
CA LEU A 242 11.53 9.55 14.65
C LEU A 242 10.00 9.50 14.75
N TYR A 243 9.30 9.53 13.61
CA TYR A 243 7.84 9.39 13.57
C TYR A 243 7.38 8.03 14.11
N ASP A 244 7.94 6.94 13.61
CA ASP A 244 7.51 5.58 13.99
C ASP A 244 7.81 5.31 15.47
N HIS A 245 8.96 5.79 15.95
CA HIS A 245 9.33 5.75 17.37
C HIS A 245 8.33 6.50 18.25
N SER A 246 8.06 7.77 17.93
CA SER A 246 7.06 8.60 18.63
C SER A 246 5.68 7.95 18.66
N LYS A 247 5.24 7.37 17.54
CA LYS A 247 3.95 6.69 17.45
C LYS A 247 3.90 5.43 18.31
N ALA A 248 4.93 4.59 18.27
CA ALA A 248 5.03 3.38 19.09
C ALA A 248 5.07 3.72 20.59
N THR A 249 5.86 4.72 20.98
CA THR A 249 5.91 5.23 22.36
C THR A 249 4.55 5.74 22.83
N ALA A 250 3.83 6.51 22.00
CA ALA A 250 2.48 6.97 22.32
C ALA A 250 1.47 5.82 22.49
N ALA A 251 1.55 4.79 21.66
CA ALA A 251 0.69 3.60 21.74
C ALA A 251 0.92 2.83 23.05
N LEU A 252 2.19 2.53 23.36
CA LEU A 252 2.58 1.84 24.58
C LEU A 252 2.23 2.65 25.84
N ALA A 253 2.49 3.95 25.85
CA ALA A 253 2.15 4.83 26.96
C ALA A 253 0.64 4.86 27.23
N SER A 254 -0.17 4.89 26.16
CA SER A 254 -1.63 4.87 26.27
C SER A 254 -2.14 3.55 26.86
N ALA A 255 -1.66 2.41 26.35
CA ALA A 255 -2.01 1.10 26.88
C ALA A 255 -1.54 0.95 28.34
N LEU A 256 -0.32 1.35 28.66
CA LEU A 256 0.24 1.25 30.00
C LEU A 256 -0.52 2.10 31.02
N TYR A 257 -0.84 3.36 30.68
CA TYR A 257 -1.67 4.21 31.52
C TYR A 257 -3.03 3.59 31.78
N LEU A 258 -3.69 3.10 30.73
CA LEU A 258 -5.04 2.55 30.86
C LEU A 258 -5.04 1.25 31.69
N TYR A 259 -4.01 0.40 31.57
CA TYR A 259 -3.82 -0.77 32.42
C TYR A 259 -3.75 -0.38 33.90
N HIS A 260 -2.83 0.52 34.25
CA HIS A 260 -2.62 0.93 35.65
C HIS A 260 -3.79 1.73 36.22
N PHE A 261 -4.49 2.49 35.39
CA PHE A 261 -5.72 3.19 35.78
C PHE A 261 -6.87 2.22 36.06
N GLN A 262 -7.06 1.18 35.23
CA GLN A 262 -8.14 0.21 35.40
C GLN A 262 -7.91 -0.79 36.54
N THR A 263 -6.64 -1.07 36.87
CA THR A 263 -6.24 -2.01 37.91
C THR A 263 -5.90 -1.33 39.25
N ASP A 264 -6.07 -0.01 39.34
CA ASP A 264 -5.72 0.81 40.50
C ASP A 264 -4.28 0.59 40.99
N SER A 265 -3.33 0.55 40.03
CA SER A 265 -1.93 0.21 40.27
C SER A 265 -0.95 1.30 39.81
N MET A 266 -1.38 2.57 39.85
CA MET A 266 -0.62 3.76 39.45
C MET A 266 0.53 4.11 40.42
N LYS A 267 1.51 3.21 40.53
CA LYS A 267 2.68 3.33 41.41
C LYS A 267 3.94 2.97 40.63
N LYS A 268 5.06 3.64 40.94
CA LYS A 268 6.34 3.47 40.24
C LYS A 268 6.76 2.01 40.15
N GLU A 269 6.72 1.27 41.27
CA GLU A 269 7.18 -0.13 41.34
C GLU A 269 6.39 -1.02 40.38
N LYS A 270 5.07 -0.81 40.31
CA LYS A 270 4.18 -1.52 39.40
C LYS A 270 4.37 -1.11 37.96
N ILE A 271 4.59 0.17 37.70
CA ILE A 271 4.83 0.68 36.35
C ILE A 271 6.15 0.14 35.79
N THR A 272 7.21 0.04 36.59
CA THR A 272 8.53 -0.42 36.16
C THR A 272 8.71 -1.95 36.15
N ASP A 273 7.68 -2.73 36.51
CA ASP A 273 7.75 -4.20 36.47
C ASP A 273 7.86 -4.70 35.01
N TYR A 274 8.95 -5.39 34.67
CA TYR A 274 9.23 -5.89 33.33
C TYR A 274 8.52 -7.20 32.98
N GLU A 275 8.14 -8.00 33.98
CA GLU A 275 7.61 -9.36 33.79
C GLU A 275 6.09 -9.40 33.81
N GLU A 276 5.45 -8.45 34.49
CA GLU A 276 3.99 -8.36 34.51
C GLU A 276 3.43 -8.10 33.10
N LYS A 277 2.50 -8.96 32.67
CA LYS A 277 1.86 -8.92 31.35
C LYS A 277 0.83 -7.81 31.27
N LYS A 278 1.27 -6.59 30.98
CA LYS A 278 0.45 -5.38 30.95
C LYS A 278 -0.21 -5.11 29.59
N PHE A 279 0.25 -5.76 28.53
CA PHE A 279 -0.17 -5.48 27.16
C PHE A 279 -0.95 -6.63 26.54
N LEU A 280 -1.86 -6.24 25.66
CA LEU A 280 -2.60 -7.12 24.78
C LEU A 280 -2.33 -6.64 23.35
N ILE A 281 -1.69 -7.47 22.55
CA ILE A 281 -1.48 -7.21 21.12
C ILE A 281 -2.68 -7.78 20.38
N VAL A 282 -3.52 -6.90 19.83
CA VAL A 282 -4.76 -7.30 19.16
C VAL A 282 -4.61 -7.10 17.66
N SER A 283 -4.79 -8.15 16.87
CA SER A 283 -4.78 -8.06 15.42
C SER A 283 -6.13 -8.48 14.83
N GLY A 284 -6.57 -7.72 13.83
CA GLY A 284 -7.74 -8.03 13.03
C GLY A 284 -7.37 -8.31 11.59
N ASP A 285 -8.10 -9.24 10.95
CA ASP A 285 -7.94 -9.61 9.54
C ASP A 285 -9.31 -9.69 8.85
N PHE A 286 -9.47 -8.95 7.76
CA PHE A 286 -10.68 -8.95 6.93
C PHE A 286 -10.66 -10.13 5.95
N TYR A 287 -11.60 -11.06 6.13
CA TYR A 287 -11.70 -12.25 5.29
C TYR A 287 -12.61 -12.03 4.10
N GLY A 288 -12.26 -12.65 2.96
CA GLY A 288 -13.08 -12.64 1.76
C GLY A 288 -12.88 -11.42 0.84
N ILE A 289 -11.76 -10.70 0.95
CA ILE A 289 -11.42 -9.51 0.13
C ILE A 289 -11.68 -9.75 -1.36
N GLN A 290 -11.15 -10.85 -1.93
CA GLN A 290 -11.31 -11.15 -3.35
C GLN A 290 -12.77 -11.36 -3.74
N SER A 291 -13.49 -12.17 -2.97
CA SER A 291 -14.93 -12.43 -3.18
C SER A 291 -15.76 -11.16 -3.05
N PHE A 292 -15.41 -10.27 -2.12
CA PHE A 292 -16.06 -8.98 -1.90
C PHE A 292 -15.88 -8.04 -3.09
N ILE A 293 -14.64 -7.84 -3.55
CA ILE A 293 -14.32 -6.92 -4.66
C ILE A 293 -14.93 -7.46 -5.97
N PHE A 294 -14.69 -8.73 -6.27
CA PHE A 294 -15.01 -9.34 -7.56
C PHE A 294 -16.34 -10.10 -7.57
N SER A 295 -17.22 -9.88 -6.58
CA SER A 295 -18.56 -10.49 -6.56
C SER A 295 -19.32 -10.22 -7.86
N ALA A 296 -19.82 -11.30 -8.47
CA ALA A 296 -20.66 -11.27 -9.68
C ALA A 296 -21.95 -10.44 -9.50
N GLY A 297 -22.50 -9.98 -10.63
CA GLY A 297 -23.75 -9.22 -10.74
C GLY A 297 -24.07 -8.91 -12.21
N GLY A 298 -25.36 -8.77 -12.55
CA GLY A 298 -25.88 -8.82 -13.93
C GLY A 298 -25.93 -7.49 -14.70
N SER A 299 -25.35 -6.40 -14.18
CA SER A 299 -25.48 -5.07 -14.80
C SER A 299 -24.31 -4.64 -15.70
N THR A 300 -24.60 -3.67 -16.56
CA THR A 300 -23.81 -3.11 -17.67
C THR A 300 -22.40 -2.61 -17.32
N ASN A 301 -21.50 -2.60 -18.32
CA ASN A 301 -20.11 -2.10 -18.23
C ASN A 301 -19.97 -0.69 -17.62
N LYS A 302 -20.99 0.19 -17.72
CA LYS A 302 -20.95 1.60 -17.27
C LYS A 302 -20.85 1.76 -15.74
N ALA A 303 -21.42 0.85 -14.95
CA ALA A 303 -21.37 0.94 -13.49
C ALA A 303 -20.26 0.07 -12.86
N ALA A 304 -19.72 -0.90 -13.61
CA ALA A 304 -18.77 -1.90 -13.11
C ALA A 304 -17.50 -1.28 -12.52
N ALA A 305 -16.88 -0.32 -13.21
CA ALA A 305 -15.65 0.33 -12.75
C ALA A 305 -15.86 1.13 -11.45
N ARG A 306 -16.98 1.85 -11.34
CA ARG A 306 -17.36 2.60 -10.12
C ARG A 306 -17.57 1.65 -8.95
N LEU A 307 -18.29 0.55 -9.18
CA LEU A 307 -18.58 -0.45 -8.16
C LEU A 307 -17.31 -1.14 -7.66
N LEU A 308 -16.40 -1.52 -8.55
CA LEU A 308 -15.12 -2.14 -8.20
C LEU A 308 -14.28 -1.24 -7.30
N ARG A 309 -14.11 0.02 -7.69
CA ARG A 309 -13.36 1.00 -6.90
C ARG A 309 -14.01 1.24 -5.54
N GLY A 310 -15.34 1.40 -5.53
CA GLY A 310 -16.11 1.56 -4.31
C GLY A 310 -15.95 0.40 -3.34
N ARG A 311 -15.97 -0.84 -3.85
CA ARG A 311 -15.75 -2.05 -3.04
C ARG A 311 -14.33 -2.12 -2.50
N SER A 312 -13.33 -1.84 -3.34
CA SER A 312 -11.92 -1.79 -2.93
C SER A 312 -11.70 -0.78 -1.80
N PHE A 313 -12.19 0.45 -1.97
CA PHE A 313 -12.12 1.47 -0.93
C PHE A 313 -12.92 1.11 0.33
N ALA A 314 -14.09 0.50 0.18
CA ALA A 314 -14.92 0.08 1.30
C ALA A 314 -14.20 -0.92 2.21
N ILE A 315 -13.37 -1.82 1.69
CA ILE A 315 -12.58 -2.74 2.52
C ILE A 315 -11.60 -1.99 3.41
N SER A 316 -10.82 -1.07 2.83
CA SER A 316 -9.88 -0.25 3.59
C SER A 316 -10.60 0.60 4.64
N LEU A 317 -11.73 1.20 4.26
CA LEU A 317 -12.55 2.01 5.17
C LEU A 317 -13.16 1.19 6.30
N ILE A 318 -13.77 0.04 6.01
CA ILE A 318 -14.36 -0.86 7.01
C ILE A 318 -13.28 -1.35 7.99
N SER A 319 -12.09 -1.67 7.50
CA SER A 319 -10.97 -2.15 8.34
C SER A 319 -10.43 -1.04 9.26
N GLU A 320 -10.25 0.18 8.73
CA GLU A 320 -9.85 1.36 9.52
C GLU A 320 -10.92 1.71 10.58
N LEU A 321 -12.20 1.64 10.22
CA LEU A 321 -13.31 1.91 11.15
C LEU A 321 -13.50 0.78 12.17
N ALA A 322 -13.18 -0.47 11.84
CA ALA A 322 -13.20 -1.58 12.79
C ALA A 322 -12.13 -1.36 13.87
N ALA A 323 -10.91 -1.01 13.46
CA ALA A 323 -9.83 -0.68 14.38
C ALA A 323 -10.17 0.54 15.25
N ASP A 324 -10.73 1.60 14.64
CA ASP A 324 -11.21 2.78 15.35
C ASP A 324 -12.31 2.46 16.37
N LEU A 325 -13.29 1.61 16.02
CA LEU A 325 -14.36 1.18 16.92
C LEU A 325 -13.81 0.43 18.13
N ILE A 326 -12.90 -0.52 17.90
CA ILE A 326 -12.24 -1.28 18.97
C ILE A 326 -11.52 -0.32 19.93
N CYS A 327 -10.73 0.62 19.39
CA CYS A 327 -10.01 1.61 20.20
C CYS A 327 -10.98 2.48 21.02
N ARG A 328 -12.07 2.96 20.39
CA ARG A 328 -13.06 3.80 21.06
C ARG A 328 -13.79 3.11 22.19
N GLU A 329 -14.20 1.87 22.00
CA GLU A 329 -14.89 1.08 23.03
C GLU A 329 -13.97 0.72 24.19
N ILE A 330 -12.69 0.42 23.92
CA ILE A 330 -11.68 0.21 24.96
C ILE A 330 -11.35 1.51 25.72
N GLY A 331 -11.45 2.65 25.05
CA GLY A 331 -11.08 3.98 25.59
C GLY A 331 -9.68 4.43 25.21
N LEU A 332 -9.09 3.88 24.14
CA LEU A 332 -7.80 4.23 23.59
C LEU A 332 -7.92 5.25 22.44
N PRO A 333 -6.97 6.21 22.30
CA PRO A 333 -6.87 7.06 21.13
C PRO A 333 -6.56 6.23 19.88
N PRO A 334 -7.45 6.19 18.86
CA PRO A 334 -7.21 5.40 17.66
C PRO A 334 -5.96 5.82 16.89
N THR A 335 -5.61 7.12 16.93
CA THR A 335 -4.50 7.73 16.18
C THR A 335 -3.15 7.06 16.42
N CYS A 336 -2.78 6.80 17.68
CA CYS A 336 -1.50 6.17 18.03
C CYS A 336 -1.62 4.68 18.31
N SER A 337 -2.76 4.22 18.86
CA SER A 337 -2.89 2.84 19.35
C SER A 337 -2.90 1.80 18.22
N ILE A 338 -3.29 2.21 17.00
CA ILE A 338 -3.19 1.40 15.79
C ILE A 338 -1.77 1.54 15.22
N ILE A 339 -0.92 0.53 15.45
CA ILE A 339 0.49 0.56 15.03
C ILE A 339 0.63 0.13 13.57
N LEU A 340 -0.08 -0.92 13.17
CA LEU A 340 -0.07 -1.43 11.81
C LEU A 340 -1.48 -1.34 11.24
N ASN A 341 -1.64 -0.78 10.04
CA ASN A 341 -2.89 -0.89 9.28
C ASN A 341 -2.56 -0.91 7.78
N ALA A 342 -2.77 -2.06 7.15
CA ALA A 342 -2.55 -2.24 5.71
C ALA A 342 -3.40 -3.40 5.18
N ALA A 343 -3.95 -3.24 3.97
CA ALA A 343 -4.59 -4.31 3.19
C ALA A 343 -5.64 -5.16 3.93
N GLY A 344 -6.47 -4.53 4.77
CA GLY A 344 -7.51 -5.22 5.53
C GLY A 344 -7.04 -5.90 6.82
N LYS A 345 -5.77 -5.72 7.19
CA LYS A 345 -5.20 -6.14 8.47
C LYS A 345 -4.79 -4.95 9.31
N PHE A 346 -5.07 -5.04 10.61
CA PHE A 346 -4.64 -4.02 11.55
C PHE A 346 -4.10 -4.66 12.83
N THR A 347 -3.25 -3.93 13.55
CA THR A 347 -2.73 -4.31 14.87
C THR A 347 -2.79 -3.15 15.85
N ILE A 348 -3.36 -3.41 17.01
CA ILE A 348 -3.61 -2.45 18.09
C ILE A 348 -2.83 -2.86 19.33
N MET A 349 -2.17 -1.89 19.98
CA MET A 349 -1.64 -2.06 21.33
C MET A 349 -2.71 -1.69 22.35
N ALA A 350 -3.16 -2.66 23.13
CA ALA A 350 -4.20 -2.48 24.14
C ALA A 350 -3.71 -2.88 25.55
N PRO A 351 -4.36 -2.40 26.63
CA PRO A 351 -4.04 -2.87 27.98
C PRO A 351 -4.57 -4.29 28.20
N ASN A 352 -3.83 -5.09 28.95
CA ASN A 352 -4.23 -6.44 29.29
C ASN A 352 -5.18 -6.48 30.49
N THR A 353 -6.49 -6.26 30.29
CA THR A 353 -7.49 -6.41 31.36
C THR A 353 -8.68 -7.25 30.92
N ASP A 354 -9.35 -7.93 31.86
CA ASP A 354 -10.55 -8.72 31.58
C ASP A 354 -11.67 -7.87 30.96
N LYS A 355 -11.77 -6.61 31.38
CA LYS A 355 -12.71 -5.65 30.80
C LYS A 355 -12.44 -5.47 29.32
N VAL A 356 -11.18 -5.25 28.94
CA VAL A 356 -10.79 -5.02 27.54
C VAL A 356 -11.00 -6.26 26.68
N ARG A 357 -10.67 -7.47 27.18
CA ARG A 357 -10.95 -8.72 26.45
C ARG A 357 -12.44 -8.88 26.12
N ARG A 358 -13.31 -8.67 27.11
CA ARG A 358 -14.77 -8.73 26.90
C ARG A 358 -15.27 -7.67 25.92
N GLN A 359 -14.68 -6.46 25.93
CA GLN A 359 -15.03 -5.41 24.99
C GLN A 359 -14.61 -5.78 23.55
N ILE A 360 -13.41 -6.33 23.36
CA ILE A 360 -12.93 -6.81 22.05
C ILE A 360 -13.88 -7.87 21.49
N GLU A 361 -14.25 -8.87 22.30
CA GLU A 361 -15.19 -9.92 21.88
C GLU A 361 -16.59 -9.37 21.54
N ALA A 362 -17.07 -8.40 22.32
CA ALA A 362 -18.36 -7.76 22.06
C ALA A 362 -18.34 -6.96 20.74
N VAL A 363 -17.26 -6.22 20.49
CA VAL A 363 -17.08 -5.45 19.24
C VAL A 363 -16.88 -6.38 18.05
N GLU A 364 -16.15 -7.49 18.17
CA GLU A 364 -16.04 -8.50 17.11
C GLU A 364 -17.42 -9.02 16.69
N LYS A 365 -18.28 -9.29 17.68
CA LYS A 365 -19.66 -9.71 17.45
C LYS A 365 -20.49 -8.64 16.77
N GLU A 366 -20.41 -7.39 17.22
CA GLU A 366 -21.14 -6.26 16.61
C GLU A 366 -20.73 -6.03 15.15
N ILE A 367 -19.44 -6.05 14.86
CA ILE A 367 -18.88 -5.93 13.51
C ILE A 367 -19.37 -7.07 12.63
N ASN A 368 -19.27 -8.32 13.09
CA ASN A 368 -19.68 -9.48 12.30
C ASN A 368 -21.21 -9.57 12.15
N ASP A 369 -22.00 -9.15 13.13
CA ASP A 369 -23.46 -9.05 12.99
C ASP A 369 -23.84 -8.12 11.83
N TRP A 370 -23.17 -6.97 11.73
CA TRP A 370 -23.37 -6.04 10.62
C TRP A 370 -22.88 -6.61 9.28
N LEU A 371 -21.72 -7.27 9.25
CA LEU A 371 -21.18 -7.88 8.03
C LEU A 371 -22.06 -9.03 7.53
N ILE A 372 -22.50 -9.93 8.41
CA ILE A 372 -23.39 -11.05 8.05
C ILE A 372 -24.73 -10.54 7.56
N LYS A 373 -25.31 -9.52 8.21
CA LYS A 373 -26.57 -8.91 7.78
C LYS A 373 -26.50 -8.34 6.36
N ASN A 374 -25.39 -7.69 6.00
CA ASN A 374 -25.26 -6.96 4.72
C ASN A 374 -24.59 -7.77 3.60
N PHE A 375 -23.77 -8.76 3.95
CA PHE A 375 -22.96 -9.54 3.00
C PHE A 375 -23.18 -11.05 3.10
N TYR A 376 -24.12 -11.52 3.91
CA TYR A 376 -24.56 -12.92 3.94
C TYR A 376 -23.42 -13.95 4.11
N GLY A 377 -22.38 -13.61 4.87
CA GLY A 377 -21.23 -14.49 5.10
C GLY A 377 -20.13 -14.47 4.03
N GLU A 378 -20.22 -13.61 3.01
CA GLU A 378 -19.14 -13.43 2.03
C GLU A 378 -17.88 -12.81 2.63
N SER A 379 -18.03 -12.06 3.73
CA SER A 379 -16.94 -11.40 4.41
C SER A 379 -17.21 -11.30 5.90
N THR A 380 -16.13 -11.42 6.67
CA THR A 380 -16.10 -11.38 8.14
C THR A 380 -14.78 -10.76 8.58
N ILE A 381 -14.73 -10.25 9.81
CA ILE A 381 -13.48 -9.83 10.44
C ILE A 381 -13.19 -10.79 11.58
N GLY A 382 -12.00 -11.41 11.55
CA GLY A 382 -11.50 -12.21 12.66
C GLY A 382 -10.56 -11.39 13.53
N LEU A 383 -10.76 -11.43 14.84
CA LEU A 383 -9.83 -10.87 15.81
C LEU A 383 -9.07 -12.00 16.54
N ALA A 384 -7.77 -11.78 16.71
CA ALA A 384 -6.89 -12.60 17.54
C ALA A 384 -6.02 -11.69 18.42
N TRP A 385 -5.58 -12.20 19.56
CA TRP A 385 -4.73 -11.42 20.47
C TRP A 385 -3.81 -12.29 21.31
N ILE A 386 -2.71 -11.68 21.77
CA ILE A 386 -1.76 -12.30 22.70
C ILE A 386 -1.41 -11.34 23.83
N GLU A 387 -1.07 -11.90 24.98
CA GLU A 387 -0.59 -11.14 26.14
C GLU A 387 0.91 -10.89 26.02
N ALA A 388 1.36 -9.71 26.44
CA ALA A 388 2.78 -9.34 26.44
C ALA A 388 3.17 -8.56 27.70
N SER A 389 4.39 -8.79 28.15
CA SER A 389 5.13 -8.02 29.15
C SER A 389 6.12 -7.06 28.47
N PHE A 390 6.80 -6.19 29.22
CA PHE A 390 7.89 -5.40 28.64
C PHE A 390 9.03 -6.27 28.15
N SER A 391 9.31 -7.31 28.91
CA SER A 391 10.30 -8.33 28.63
C SER A 391 10.12 -8.96 27.24
N ASP A 392 8.89 -9.19 26.81
CA ASP A 392 8.59 -9.80 25.49
C ASP A 392 8.87 -8.88 24.29
N PHE A 393 8.95 -7.57 24.52
CA PHE A 393 9.29 -6.59 23.49
C PHE A 393 10.80 -6.40 23.32
N SER A 394 11.63 -7.12 24.07
CA SER A 394 13.08 -7.08 23.86
C SER A 394 13.45 -7.66 22.50
N SER A 395 14.55 -7.16 21.95
CA SER A 395 15.12 -7.56 20.67
C SER A 395 15.24 -9.08 20.47
N LYS A 396 15.42 -9.84 21.56
CA LYS A 396 15.59 -11.30 21.57
C LYS A 396 14.28 -12.10 21.57
N ARG A 397 13.16 -11.50 22.02
CA ARG A 397 11.89 -12.20 22.24
C ARG A 397 10.76 -11.75 21.32
N ILE A 398 10.88 -10.57 20.74
CA ILE A 398 9.80 -9.98 19.92
C ILE A 398 9.45 -10.84 18.69
N GLU A 399 10.41 -11.53 18.08
CA GLU A 399 10.16 -12.43 16.95
C GLU A 399 9.21 -13.57 17.32
N GLY A 400 9.45 -14.21 18.48
CA GLY A 400 8.59 -15.26 19.01
C GLY A 400 7.20 -14.76 19.39
N LEU A 401 7.11 -13.50 19.84
CA LEU A 401 5.85 -12.82 20.13
C LEU A 401 5.01 -12.64 18.86
N TRP A 402 5.61 -12.13 17.78
CA TRP A 402 4.90 -11.96 16.49
C TRP A 402 4.58 -13.27 15.79
N ASP A 403 5.45 -14.28 15.86
CA ASP A 403 5.16 -15.62 15.35
C ASP A 403 3.95 -16.24 16.09
N SER A 404 3.87 -16.03 17.40
CA SER A 404 2.71 -16.48 18.20
C SER A 404 1.42 -15.78 17.78
N LEU A 405 1.46 -14.46 17.55
CA LEU A 405 0.31 -13.71 17.05
C LEU A 405 -0.11 -14.17 15.65
N ALA A 406 0.85 -14.40 14.75
CA ALA A 406 0.60 -14.90 13.41
C ALA A 406 -0.07 -16.28 13.44
N LYS A 407 0.37 -17.18 14.33
CA LYS A 407 -0.27 -18.50 14.54
C LYS A 407 -1.71 -18.38 15.04
N GLU A 408 -1.98 -17.49 15.98
CA GLU A 408 -3.35 -17.28 16.47
C GLU A 408 -4.26 -16.67 15.39
N LEU A 409 -3.75 -15.75 14.57
CA LEU A 409 -4.48 -15.25 13.39
C LEU A 409 -4.77 -16.36 12.38
N GLU A 410 -3.80 -17.22 12.08
CA GLU A 410 -3.99 -18.38 11.19
C GLU A 410 -5.00 -19.36 11.78
N LYS A 411 -4.97 -19.60 13.09
CA LYS A 411 -5.96 -20.45 13.77
C LYS A 411 -7.36 -19.87 13.65
N LYS A 412 -7.52 -18.56 13.87
CA LYS A 412 -8.80 -17.84 13.71
C LYS A 412 -9.32 -17.91 12.26
N LYS A 413 -8.44 -17.95 11.25
CA LYS A 413 -8.82 -18.15 9.85
C LYS A 413 -9.49 -19.50 9.57
N TYR A 414 -9.29 -20.53 10.38
CA TYR A 414 -10.03 -21.79 10.22
C TYR A 414 -11.47 -21.72 10.77
N SER A 415 -11.78 -20.69 11.57
CA SER A 415 -13.10 -20.42 12.15
C SER A 415 -13.62 -19.04 11.74
N LYS A 416 -13.61 -18.74 10.43
CA LYS A 416 -13.97 -17.41 9.89
C LYS A 416 -15.40 -16.97 10.19
N ILE A 417 -16.30 -17.94 10.36
CA ILE A 417 -17.71 -17.73 10.64
C ILE A 417 -18.05 -18.59 11.83
N ASP A 418 -18.63 -17.96 12.86
CA ASP A 418 -19.26 -18.67 13.96
C ASP A 418 -20.52 -19.38 13.43
N LEU A 419 -20.39 -20.67 13.13
CA LEU A 419 -21.48 -21.48 12.58
C LEU A 419 -22.58 -21.76 13.61
N GLU A 420 -22.31 -21.67 14.90
CA GLU A 420 -23.35 -21.82 15.93
C GLU A 420 -24.29 -20.62 15.90
N ARG A 421 -23.72 -19.42 15.73
CA ARG A 421 -24.49 -18.17 15.71
C ARG A 421 -25.10 -17.86 14.34
N TYR A 422 -24.31 -18.00 13.28
CA TYR A 422 -24.66 -17.54 11.93
C TYR A 422 -24.98 -18.69 10.97
N GLY A 423 -24.83 -19.93 11.40
CA GLY A 423 -25.16 -21.09 10.57
C GLY A 423 -26.66 -21.18 10.28
N GLY A 424 -26.97 -21.68 9.08
CA GLY A 424 -28.34 -21.88 8.62
C GLY A 424 -28.78 -20.86 7.56
N ALA A 425 -30.09 -20.81 7.32
CA ALA A 425 -30.66 -19.91 6.33
C ALA A 425 -30.78 -18.48 6.86
N VAL A 426 -30.56 -17.49 5.99
CA VAL A 426 -30.84 -16.08 6.29
C VAL A 426 -32.34 -15.91 6.52
N ARG A 427 -32.73 -15.59 7.75
CA ARG A 427 -34.14 -15.39 8.13
C ARG A 427 -34.72 -14.18 7.42
N ASP A 428 -36.00 -14.28 7.03
CA ASP A 428 -36.79 -13.22 6.41
C ASP A 428 -36.22 -12.67 5.09
N TYR A 429 -35.27 -13.38 4.44
CA TYR A 429 -34.65 -12.91 3.20
C TYR A 429 -35.67 -12.70 2.08
N LEU A 430 -36.62 -13.63 1.93
CA LEU A 430 -37.67 -13.53 0.92
C LEU A 430 -38.69 -12.42 1.24
N ASP A 431 -38.89 -12.11 2.52
CA ASP A 431 -39.83 -11.07 2.97
C ASP A 431 -39.29 -9.65 2.72
N GLN A 432 -37.99 -9.51 2.50
CA GLN A 432 -37.36 -8.23 2.16
C GLN A 432 -37.59 -7.80 0.69
N PHE A 433 -38.11 -8.67 -0.16
CA PHE A 433 -38.35 -8.34 -1.57
C PHE A 433 -39.61 -7.50 -1.75
N ASN A 434 -39.46 -6.30 -2.33
CA ASN A 434 -40.59 -5.49 -2.74
C ASN A 434 -40.91 -5.71 -4.22
N ASN A 435 -42.10 -6.26 -4.50
CA ASN A 435 -42.58 -6.56 -5.85
C ASN A 435 -43.00 -5.33 -6.66
N GLU A 436 -43.14 -4.16 -6.05
CA GLU A 436 -43.52 -2.90 -6.71
C GLU A 436 -42.34 -2.19 -7.38
N LEU A 437 -41.10 -2.55 -7.02
CA LEU A 437 -39.90 -1.91 -7.53
C LEU A 437 -39.57 -2.38 -8.95
N SER A 438 -38.93 -1.50 -9.73
CA SER A 438 -38.53 -1.80 -11.11
C SER A 438 -37.68 -3.08 -11.26
N SER A 439 -36.83 -3.36 -10.27
CA SER A 439 -36.10 -4.62 -10.15
C SER A 439 -36.15 -5.11 -8.71
N LYS A 440 -36.71 -6.30 -8.49
CA LYS A 440 -36.89 -6.91 -7.17
C LYS A 440 -35.55 -7.27 -6.52
N LEU A 441 -34.68 -7.90 -7.31
CA LEU A 441 -33.30 -8.22 -6.96
C LEU A 441 -32.39 -7.09 -7.44
N CYS A 442 -31.38 -6.73 -6.65
CA CYS A 442 -30.42 -5.71 -7.03
C CYS A 442 -29.66 -6.13 -8.30
N PRO A 443 -29.71 -5.34 -9.39
CA PRO A 443 -29.07 -5.70 -10.66
C PRO A 443 -27.52 -5.71 -10.57
N PHE A 444 -26.95 -4.97 -9.63
CA PHE A 444 -25.49 -4.80 -9.51
C PHE A 444 -24.78 -5.94 -8.75
N CYS A 445 -25.43 -6.55 -7.76
CA CYS A 445 -24.85 -7.69 -7.03
C CYS A 445 -25.57 -9.01 -7.29
N GLY A 446 -26.79 -9.00 -7.83
CA GLY A 446 -27.57 -10.21 -8.04
C GLY A 446 -27.85 -11.03 -6.77
N LYS A 447 -27.71 -10.42 -5.58
CA LYS A 447 -27.76 -11.12 -4.28
C LYS A 447 -28.71 -10.47 -3.28
N ARG A 448 -28.74 -9.14 -3.21
CA ARG A 448 -29.55 -8.40 -2.23
C ARG A 448 -30.85 -7.92 -2.85
N PRO A 449 -31.96 -7.85 -2.11
CA PRO A 449 -33.18 -7.19 -2.58
C PRO A 449 -32.93 -5.71 -2.83
N SER A 450 -33.64 -5.13 -3.80
CA SER A 450 -33.61 -3.68 -4.03
C SER A 450 -34.36 -2.94 -2.93
N ASP A 451 -33.93 -1.71 -2.62
CA ASP A 451 -34.53 -0.88 -1.58
C ASP A 451 -35.36 0.25 -2.20
N LYS A 452 -36.54 0.53 -1.63
CA LYS A 452 -37.47 1.56 -2.10
C LYS A 452 -36.88 2.97 -2.03
N GLN A 453 -36.00 3.23 -1.05
CA GLN A 453 -35.34 4.54 -0.90
C GLN A 453 -34.36 4.84 -2.04
N ILE A 454 -33.92 3.81 -2.75
CA ILE A 454 -32.89 3.89 -3.79
C ILE A 454 -33.51 3.88 -5.20
N GLU A 455 -34.84 3.72 -5.30
CA GLU A 455 -35.52 3.73 -6.58
C GLU A 455 -35.40 5.11 -7.26
N ASN A 456 -34.94 5.11 -8.51
CA ASN A 456 -34.60 6.27 -9.32
C ASN A 456 -33.49 7.17 -8.75
N ASP A 457 -32.68 6.70 -7.79
CA ASP A 457 -31.52 7.45 -7.30
C ASP A 457 -30.56 7.78 -8.48
N PRO A 458 -30.16 9.06 -8.65
CA PRO A 458 -29.32 9.50 -9.77
C PRO A 458 -27.99 8.75 -9.92
N LEU A 459 -27.45 8.17 -8.85
CA LEU A 459 -26.18 7.44 -8.89
C LEU A 459 -26.29 6.07 -9.55
N VAL A 460 -27.47 5.44 -9.45
CA VAL A 460 -27.75 4.08 -9.92
C VAL A 460 -28.65 4.04 -11.14
N ARG A 461 -29.41 5.11 -11.42
CA ARG A 461 -30.33 5.19 -12.55
C ARG A 461 -29.54 5.19 -13.87
N ASP A 462 -29.78 4.17 -14.70
CA ASP A 462 -29.33 4.11 -16.09
C ASP A 462 -30.50 3.72 -17.02
N ASP A 463 -30.24 3.58 -18.32
CA ASP A 463 -31.27 3.24 -19.32
C ASP A 463 -31.99 1.90 -19.03
N ASN A 464 -31.35 0.99 -18.28
CA ASN A 464 -31.79 -0.38 -18.04
C ASN A 464 -32.14 -0.66 -16.56
N ASN A 465 -31.69 0.17 -15.61
CA ASN A 465 -31.78 -0.06 -14.17
C ASN A 465 -32.31 1.19 -13.47
N ARG A 466 -33.35 1.02 -12.63
CA ARG A 466 -33.90 2.10 -11.79
C ARG A 466 -33.92 1.77 -10.31
N SER A 467 -33.52 0.57 -9.90
CA SER A 467 -33.50 0.16 -8.49
C SER A 467 -32.20 -0.55 -8.14
N ALA A 468 -31.76 -0.42 -6.88
CA ALA A 468 -30.59 -1.10 -6.35
C ALA A 468 -30.75 -1.37 -4.85
N CYS A 469 -29.91 -2.23 -4.28
CA CYS A 469 -29.77 -2.32 -2.82
C CYS A 469 -28.92 -1.15 -2.29
N LYS A 470 -29.12 -0.81 -1.00
CA LYS A 470 -28.36 0.24 -0.29
C LYS A 470 -26.85 0.08 -0.44
N ILE A 471 -26.33 -1.12 -0.21
CA ILE A 471 -24.89 -1.43 -0.27
C ILE A 471 -24.29 -1.17 -1.66
N CYS A 472 -24.97 -1.57 -2.74
CA CYS A 472 -24.45 -1.32 -4.09
C CYS A 472 -24.49 0.15 -4.47
N ARG A 473 -25.54 0.88 -4.05
CA ARG A 473 -25.62 2.33 -4.21
C ARG A 473 -24.48 3.02 -3.46
N ASP A 474 -24.21 2.59 -2.23
CA ASP A 474 -23.14 3.13 -1.40
C ASP A 474 -21.75 2.86 -1.99
N HIS A 475 -21.48 1.66 -2.51
CA HIS A 475 -20.24 1.40 -3.24
C HIS A 475 -20.13 2.27 -4.51
N ILE A 476 -21.22 2.46 -5.27
CA ILE A 476 -21.20 3.35 -6.45
C ILE A 476 -20.94 4.81 -6.03
N TYR A 477 -21.54 5.26 -4.92
CA TYR A 477 -21.30 6.57 -4.33
C TYR A 477 -19.82 6.76 -3.99
N LEU A 478 -19.24 5.84 -3.21
CA LEU A 478 -17.81 5.84 -2.84
C LEU A 478 -16.93 5.88 -4.09
N GLY A 479 -17.14 4.95 -5.02
CA GLY A 479 -16.35 4.86 -6.26
C GLY A 479 -16.44 6.11 -7.14
N THR A 480 -17.59 6.80 -7.13
CA THR A 480 -17.80 8.05 -7.88
C THR A 480 -17.11 9.24 -7.20
N LYS A 481 -17.31 9.41 -5.89
CA LYS A 481 -16.82 10.57 -5.15
C LYS A 481 -15.30 10.55 -4.96
N LEU A 482 -14.68 9.37 -4.83
CA LEU A 482 -13.21 9.23 -4.70
C LEU A 482 -12.39 9.92 -5.80
N VAL A 483 -12.95 10.12 -6.99
CA VAL A 483 -12.29 10.83 -8.10
C VAL A 483 -12.65 12.30 -8.14
N LYS A 484 -13.84 12.68 -7.65
CA LYS A 484 -14.37 14.04 -7.75
C LYS A 484 -14.08 14.92 -6.54
N SER A 485 -14.06 14.33 -5.35
CA SER A 485 -13.79 15.02 -4.08
C SER A 485 -12.80 14.19 -3.27
N PRO A 486 -11.61 14.72 -2.97
CA PRO A 486 -10.61 13.97 -2.24
C PRO A 486 -10.81 14.00 -0.73
N LYS A 487 -11.71 14.86 -0.22
CA LYS A 487 -11.92 15.04 1.22
C LYS A 487 -13.12 14.22 1.70
N VAL A 488 -12.94 13.51 2.80
CA VAL A 488 -13.96 12.66 3.42
C VAL A 488 -14.12 13.00 4.90
N ALA A 489 -15.36 13.18 5.33
CA ALA A 489 -15.74 13.31 6.72
C ALA A 489 -16.40 12.02 7.20
N ILE A 490 -15.92 11.50 8.34
CA ILE A 490 -16.57 10.41 9.06
C ILE A 490 -17.15 11.00 10.35
N VAL A 491 -18.43 10.77 10.55
CA VAL A 491 -19.19 11.30 11.67
C VAL A 491 -19.98 10.18 12.36
N SER A 492 -20.47 10.48 13.55
CA SER A 492 -21.49 9.65 14.22
C SER A 492 -22.75 9.49 13.36
N HIS A 493 -23.39 8.32 13.39
CA HIS A 493 -24.55 8.02 12.55
C HIS A 493 -25.75 8.97 12.73
N ASP A 494 -25.88 9.58 13.91
CA ASP A 494 -26.91 10.54 14.31
C ASP A 494 -26.49 12.00 14.04
N ALA A 495 -25.37 12.23 13.35
CA ALA A 495 -24.96 13.56 12.93
C ALA A 495 -25.78 14.05 11.73
N GLU A 496 -26.20 15.31 11.80
CA GLU A 496 -26.81 16.01 10.68
C GLU A 496 -25.71 16.50 9.73
N ILE A 497 -25.57 15.83 8.60
CA ILE A 497 -24.66 16.21 7.51
C ILE A 497 -25.48 16.75 6.33
N TYR A 498 -24.95 17.77 5.68
CA TYR A 498 -25.46 18.25 4.40
C TYR A 498 -24.91 17.39 3.25
N GLY A 499 -25.69 17.22 2.19
CA GLY A 499 -25.27 16.48 0.99
C GLY A 499 -25.49 14.96 1.06
N ASP A 500 -24.90 14.27 0.08
CA ASP A 500 -25.00 12.82 -0.06
C ASP A 500 -24.15 12.12 0.99
N LYS A 501 -24.69 11.02 1.54
CA LYS A 501 -24.05 10.17 2.54
C LYS A 501 -24.35 8.70 2.26
N LEU A 502 -23.77 7.78 3.02
CA LEU A 502 -24.10 6.36 2.93
C LEU A 502 -25.54 6.11 3.38
N SER A 503 -26.19 5.20 2.67
CA SER A 503 -27.55 4.75 2.93
C SER A 503 -27.58 3.77 4.08
N GLU A 504 -26.56 2.92 4.20
CA GLU A 504 -26.33 2.03 5.34
C GLU A 504 -25.09 2.51 6.12
N PRO A 505 -25.25 3.09 7.32
CA PRO A 505 -24.13 3.47 8.18
C PRO A 505 -23.25 2.26 8.52
N ILE A 506 -21.94 2.42 8.45
CA ILE A 506 -20.98 1.34 8.74
C ILE A 506 -21.08 0.99 10.23
N PHE A 507 -21.30 -0.30 10.50
CA PHE A 507 -21.57 -0.86 11.84
C PHE A 507 -22.77 -0.23 12.57
N GLY A 508 -23.62 0.55 11.88
CA GLY A 508 -24.67 1.35 12.53
C GLY A 508 -24.13 2.50 13.40
N LYS A 509 -22.82 2.80 13.34
CA LYS A 509 -22.14 3.80 14.18
C LYS A 509 -21.56 4.95 13.38
N TYR A 510 -21.06 4.66 12.18
CA TYR A 510 -20.32 5.61 11.36
C TYR A 510 -21.09 5.98 10.11
N GLN A 511 -21.22 7.28 9.88
CA GLN A 511 -21.74 7.85 8.64
C GLN A 511 -20.60 8.55 7.90
N VAL A 512 -20.60 8.44 6.57
CA VAL A 512 -19.51 8.88 5.70
C VAL A 512 -20.07 9.81 4.63
N SER A 513 -19.42 10.97 4.46
CA SER A 513 -19.78 11.94 3.44
C SER A 513 -18.53 12.56 2.81
N PHE A 514 -18.59 12.75 1.49
CA PHE A 514 -17.60 13.50 0.71
C PHE A 514 -18.04 14.95 0.45
N ASP A 515 -19.27 15.30 0.85
CA ASP A 515 -19.84 16.65 0.72
C ASP A 515 -19.55 17.41 2.01
N VAL A 516 -18.32 17.91 2.11
CA VAL A 516 -17.71 18.44 3.35
C VAL A 516 -17.94 19.94 3.56
N GLU A 517 -18.95 20.53 2.92
CA GLU A 517 -19.23 21.96 2.97
C GLU A 517 -20.08 22.37 4.19
N GLY A 518 -19.59 23.35 4.96
CA GLY A 518 -20.32 23.98 6.08
C GLY A 518 -20.50 23.09 7.33
N LYS A 519 -20.54 23.70 8.53
CA LYS A 519 -20.81 23.05 9.84
C LYS A 519 -19.80 22.02 10.38
N LEU A 520 -18.71 21.66 9.69
CA LEU A 520 -17.70 20.72 10.23
C LEU A 520 -17.12 21.17 11.59
N ASN A 521 -16.82 22.45 11.75
CA ASN A 521 -16.34 23.00 13.02
C ASN A 521 -17.36 22.87 14.16
N GLU A 522 -18.66 22.94 13.85
CA GLU A 522 -19.73 22.73 14.84
C GLU A 522 -19.85 21.26 15.22
N LEU A 523 -19.77 20.37 14.23
CA LEU A 523 -19.77 18.92 14.45
C LEU A 523 -18.53 18.48 15.26
N ALA A 524 -17.36 19.08 15.00
CA ALA A 524 -16.14 18.86 15.75
C ALA A 524 -16.31 19.27 17.22
N LYS A 525 -16.85 20.47 17.49
CA LYS A 525 -17.14 20.94 18.85
C LYS A 525 -18.15 20.05 19.60
N LYS A 526 -19.12 19.48 18.87
CA LYS A 526 -20.11 18.54 19.43
C LYS A 526 -19.56 17.11 19.60
N GLY A 527 -18.31 16.84 19.21
CA GLY A 527 -17.73 15.49 19.22
C GLY A 527 -18.37 14.53 18.21
N LYS A 528 -19.14 15.06 17.25
CA LYS A 528 -19.84 14.27 16.23
C LYS A 528 -19.00 14.05 14.97
N LEU A 529 -18.04 14.93 14.68
CA LEU A 529 -17.01 14.71 13.65
C LEU A 529 -15.91 13.84 14.24
N LEU A 530 -15.81 12.61 13.75
CA LEU A 530 -14.90 11.60 14.27
C LEU A 530 -13.57 11.57 13.52
N LYS A 531 -13.61 11.77 12.20
CA LYS A 531 -12.44 11.83 11.31
C LYS A 531 -12.68 12.85 10.19
N TYR A 532 -11.59 13.46 9.71
CA TYR A 532 -11.61 14.29 8.52
C TYR A 532 -10.31 14.09 7.75
N TRP A 533 -10.40 13.47 6.57
CA TRP A 533 -9.25 13.01 5.81
C TRP A 533 -9.21 13.62 4.42
N ASP A 534 -7.99 13.78 3.91
CA ASP A 534 -7.71 13.99 2.51
C ASP A 534 -7.11 12.71 1.91
N LEU A 535 -7.69 12.27 0.81
CA LEU A 535 -7.31 11.06 0.08
C LEU A 535 -6.52 11.37 -1.20
N SER A 536 -6.25 12.65 -1.49
CA SER A 536 -5.56 13.04 -2.72
C SER A 536 -4.05 12.87 -2.63
N ILE A 537 -3.47 12.51 -3.77
CA ILE A 537 -2.07 12.70 -4.07
C ILE A 537 -2.03 13.67 -5.23
N SER A 538 -1.52 14.88 -5.01
CA SER A 538 -1.44 15.89 -6.09
C SER A 538 -0.49 15.43 -7.19
N LYS A 539 -0.82 15.77 -8.45
CA LYS A 539 0.08 15.59 -9.61
C LYS A 539 1.42 16.31 -9.41
N ASP A 540 1.42 17.41 -8.67
CA ASP A 540 2.64 18.16 -8.32
C ASP A 540 3.48 17.46 -7.22
N GLY A 541 3.02 16.31 -6.73
CA GLY A 541 3.66 15.59 -5.64
C GLY A 541 3.51 16.24 -4.27
N LYS A 542 2.49 17.09 -4.10
CA LYS A 542 2.17 17.68 -2.78
C LYS A 542 1.16 16.82 -2.04
N ILE A 543 1.49 16.52 -0.78
CA ILE A 543 0.60 15.89 0.19
C ILE A 543 -0.05 17.00 1.03
N THR A 544 -1.33 16.85 1.37
CA THR A 544 -2.02 17.80 2.26
C THR A 544 -1.34 17.88 3.63
N LYS A 545 -1.41 19.04 4.27
CA LYS A 545 -0.76 19.30 5.56
C LYS A 545 -1.68 19.94 6.59
N GLU A 546 -2.85 20.44 6.19
CA GLU A 546 -3.82 21.10 7.07
C GLU A 546 -4.72 20.12 7.84
N ILE A 547 -4.94 18.95 7.24
CA ILE A 547 -5.73 17.84 7.76
C ILE A 547 -5.02 16.52 7.50
N ALA A 548 -5.46 15.44 8.15
CA ALA A 548 -4.85 14.13 8.03
C ALA A 548 -4.91 13.58 6.59
N ALA A 549 -3.75 13.25 6.05
CA ALA A 549 -3.62 12.57 4.77
C ALA A 549 -3.77 11.05 4.96
N LYS A 550 -4.62 10.40 4.15
CA LYS A 550 -4.80 8.94 4.16
C LYS A 550 -4.59 8.37 2.77
N PHE A 551 -3.56 7.55 2.62
CA PHE A 551 -3.16 6.92 1.35
C PHE A 551 -3.91 5.61 1.13
N ILE A 552 -5.23 5.70 0.96
CA ILE A 552 -6.12 4.56 0.73
C ILE A 552 -6.78 4.57 -0.67
N ASN A 553 -6.51 5.60 -1.47
CA ASN A 553 -7.03 5.76 -2.81
C ASN A 553 -5.97 5.40 -3.86
N GLY A 554 -6.38 4.66 -4.90
CA GLY A 554 -5.53 4.35 -6.05
C GLY A 554 -5.65 5.39 -7.15
N TYR A 555 -4.73 5.34 -8.13
CA TYR A 555 -4.82 6.19 -9.31
C TYR A 555 -5.93 5.74 -10.26
N VAL A 556 -6.65 6.71 -10.83
CA VAL A 556 -7.71 6.48 -11.81
C VAL A 556 -7.49 7.39 -13.02
N PRO A 557 -7.45 6.84 -14.24
CA PRO A 557 -7.37 7.64 -15.45
C PRO A 557 -8.64 8.47 -15.66
N VAL A 558 -8.44 9.77 -15.86
CA VAL A 558 -9.49 10.74 -16.22
C VAL A 558 -9.12 11.42 -17.54
N TRP A 559 -10.13 11.89 -18.27
CA TRP A 559 -9.94 12.70 -19.47
C TRP A 559 -9.36 14.07 -19.09
N SER A 560 -8.25 14.44 -19.72
CA SER A 560 -7.65 15.78 -19.65
C SER A 560 -7.59 16.44 -21.02
N GLU A 561 -7.23 17.72 -21.07
CA GLU A 561 -6.92 18.41 -22.34
C GLU A 561 -5.83 17.69 -23.14
N GLU A 562 -4.86 17.09 -22.45
CA GLU A 562 -3.76 16.31 -23.05
C GLU A 562 -4.24 15.05 -23.80
N ASP A 563 -5.47 14.59 -23.55
CA ASP A 563 -6.06 13.47 -24.28
C ASP A 563 -6.73 13.90 -25.60
N GLN A 564 -6.96 15.20 -25.81
CA GLN A 564 -7.68 15.73 -26.97
C GLN A 564 -6.77 15.85 -28.21
N THR A 565 -6.16 14.73 -28.59
CA THR A 565 -5.31 14.64 -29.79
C THR A 565 -6.03 13.96 -30.94
N GLU A 566 -5.61 14.27 -32.17
CA GLU A 566 -6.10 13.58 -33.37
C GLU A 566 -5.85 12.07 -33.28
N GLU A 567 -4.71 11.67 -32.72
CA GLU A 567 -4.37 10.25 -32.53
C GLU A 567 -5.35 9.54 -31.60
N THR A 568 -5.71 10.16 -30.46
CA THR A 568 -6.71 9.61 -29.54
C THR A 568 -8.05 9.41 -30.24
N LEU A 569 -8.49 10.38 -31.05
CA LEU A 569 -9.72 10.26 -31.83
C LEU A 569 -9.66 9.10 -32.84
N ILE A 570 -8.53 8.95 -33.55
CA ILE A 570 -8.31 7.82 -34.47
C ILE A 570 -8.40 6.48 -33.73
N ARG A 571 -7.80 6.36 -32.54
CA ARG A 571 -7.88 5.15 -31.70
C ARG A 571 -9.32 4.88 -31.26
N ILE A 572 -10.06 5.91 -30.85
CA ILE A 572 -11.46 5.81 -30.42
C ILE A 572 -12.34 5.29 -31.56
N LEU A 573 -12.15 5.80 -32.77
CA LEU A 573 -12.90 5.46 -33.97
C LEU A 573 -12.48 4.12 -34.61
N HIS A 574 -11.43 3.47 -34.11
CA HIS A 574 -10.97 2.18 -34.61
C HIS A 574 -12.06 1.09 -34.55
N GLY A 575 -12.28 0.41 -35.68
CA GLY A 575 -13.16 -0.74 -35.82
C GLY A 575 -14.57 -0.45 -36.33
N ARG A 576 -15.27 -1.51 -36.75
CA ARG A 576 -16.67 -1.43 -37.22
C ARG A 576 -17.62 -1.38 -36.01
N LYS A 577 -17.98 -0.17 -35.56
CA LYS A 577 -18.99 0.07 -34.50
C LYS A 577 -20.21 0.79 -35.07
N SER A 578 -21.37 0.57 -34.46
CA SER A 578 -22.60 1.29 -34.80
C SER A 578 -22.42 2.80 -34.53
N GLU A 579 -23.15 3.64 -35.26
CA GLU A 579 -23.13 5.10 -35.03
C GLU A 579 -23.52 5.46 -33.60
N LYS A 580 -24.47 4.72 -33.02
CA LYS A 580 -24.86 4.86 -31.61
C LYS A 580 -23.67 4.72 -30.66
N THR A 581 -22.86 3.67 -30.82
CA THR A 581 -21.68 3.47 -29.97
C THR A 581 -20.60 4.53 -30.20
N LYS A 582 -20.46 5.03 -31.44
CA LYS A 582 -19.54 6.14 -31.71
C LYS A 582 -19.99 7.42 -30.99
N ASN A 583 -21.27 7.76 -31.08
CA ASN A 583 -21.81 8.95 -30.41
C ASN A 583 -21.72 8.82 -28.88
N GLU A 584 -22.05 7.65 -28.31
CA GLU A 584 -21.83 7.39 -26.88
C GLU A 584 -20.36 7.56 -26.47
N LEU A 585 -19.44 7.13 -27.33
CA LEU A 585 -18.00 7.30 -27.07
C LEU A 585 -17.58 8.78 -27.08
N PHE A 586 -18.19 9.60 -27.93
CA PHE A 586 -17.94 11.05 -27.95
C PHE A 586 -18.56 11.75 -26.74
N ASP A 587 -19.80 11.43 -26.38
CA ASP A 587 -20.53 12.07 -25.28
C ASP A 587 -19.90 11.81 -23.89
N ALA A 588 -19.14 10.73 -23.76
CA ALA A 588 -18.40 10.39 -22.55
C ALA A 588 -17.01 11.06 -22.45
N ILE A 589 -16.51 11.69 -23.52
CA ILE A 589 -15.28 12.51 -23.48
C ILE A 589 -15.64 13.87 -22.89
N LYS A 590 -15.48 14.00 -21.59
CA LYS A 590 -15.66 15.25 -20.84
C LYS A 590 -14.48 15.41 -19.92
N GLU A 591 -13.92 16.61 -19.84
CA GLU A 591 -12.81 16.89 -18.94
C GLU A 591 -13.17 16.47 -17.50
N GLY A 592 -12.24 15.77 -16.84
CA GLY A 592 -12.44 15.22 -15.49
C GLY A 592 -13.34 13.99 -15.42
N ALA A 593 -13.93 13.51 -16.53
CA ALA A 593 -14.64 12.24 -16.56
C ALA A 593 -13.65 11.06 -16.57
N ILE A 594 -14.05 9.95 -15.95
CA ILE A 594 -13.22 8.74 -15.83
C ILE A 594 -13.16 8.01 -17.17
N LYS A 595 -11.99 7.48 -17.54
CA LYS A 595 -11.85 6.61 -18.71
C LYS A 595 -12.39 5.20 -18.41
N GLU A 596 -13.43 4.77 -19.12
CA GLU A 596 -13.97 3.41 -19.00
C GLU A 596 -13.03 2.36 -19.63
N PHE A 597 -13.18 1.09 -19.23
CA PHE A 597 -12.35 -0.02 -19.72
C PHE A 597 -12.32 -0.14 -21.24
N LEU A 598 -13.43 0.17 -21.92
CA LEU A 598 -13.45 0.17 -23.38
C LEU A 598 -12.48 1.19 -23.98
N TYR A 599 -12.33 2.36 -23.38
CA TYR A 599 -11.37 3.37 -23.83
C TYR A 599 -9.94 2.94 -23.54
N LEU A 600 -9.68 2.37 -22.35
CA LEU A 600 -8.36 1.85 -22.02
C LEU A 600 -7.93 0.78 -23.04
N ALA A 601 -8.83 -0.12 -23.42
CA ALA A 601 -8.59 -1.12 -24.46
C ALA A 601 -8.33 -0.51 -25.85
N LYS A 602 -8.83 0.68 -26.13
CA LYS A 602 -8.56 1.38 -27.40
C LYS A 602 -7.22 2.10 -27.41
N MET A 603 -6.71 2.48 -26.25
CA MET A 603 -5.38 3.07 -26.14
C MET A 603 -4.24 2.07 -26.43
N SER A 604 -4.55 0.78 -26.63
CA SER A 604 -3.58 -0.20 -27.14
C SER A 604 -3.43 -0.21 -28.66
N ILE A 605 -4.26 0.54 -29.40
CA ILE A 605 -4.16 0.65 -30.86
C ILE A 605 -3.02 1.58 -31.25
N ASN A 606 -2.15 1.11 -32.13
CA ASN A 606 -1.04 1.87 -32.70
C ASN A 606 -1.49 2.60 -33.97
N VAL A 607 -1.25 3.90 -34.03
CA VAL A 607 -1.50 4.73 -35.21
C VAL A 607 -0.19 4.90 -35.98
N LYS A 608 -0.18 4.53 -37.26
CA LYS A 608 0.97 4.70 -38.17
C LYS A 608 0.57 5.65 -39.30
N VAL A 609 1.35 6.73 -39.47
CA VAL A 609 1.23 7.66 -40.59
C VAL A 609 2.26 7.27 -41.65
N GLU A 610 1.82 6.72 -42.79
CA GLU A 610 2.70 6.44 -43.92
C GLU A 610 2.71 7.65 -44.88
N TYR A 611 3.87 8.29 -45.05
CA TYR A 611 4.05 9.46 -45.93
C TYR A 611 4.26 9.13 -47.41
N GLN A 612 3.83 7.96 -47.89
CA GLN A 612 3.96 7.61 -49.30
C GLN A 612 2.60 7.62 -50.03
N GLU A 613 2.48 8.64 -50.88
CA GLU A 613 1.53 8.90 -51.98
C GLU A 613 0.02 9.04 -51.70
N LYS A 614 -0.51 8.74 -50.51
CA LYS A 614 -1.96 8.98 -50.23
C LYS A 614 -2.34 9.58 -48.86
N GLY A 615 -1.40 9.78 -47.93
CA GLY A 615 -1.73 10.38 -46.62
C GLY A 615 -2.76 9.59 -45.78
N GLU A 616 -2.94 8.29 -46.06
CA GLU A 616 -3.93 7.46 -45.36
C GLU A 616 -3.39 7.02 -43.99
N THR A 617 -4.07 7.43 -42.92
CA THR A 617 -3.80 6.98 -41.54
C THR A 617 -4.11 5.49 -41.39
N LYS A 618 -3.09 4.68 -41.08
CA LYS A 618 -3.26 3.24 -40.83
C LYS A 618 -3.26 2.96 -39.34
N THR A 619 -4.20 2.13 -38.89
CA THR A 619 -4.28 1.64 -37.52
C THR A 619 -3.93 0.15 -37.47
N CYS A 620 -3.20 -0.24 -36.44
CA CYS A 620 -2.80 -1.63 -36.19
C CYS A 620 -2.78 -1.93 -34.68
N GLY A 621 -3.00 -3.17 -34.30
CA GLY A 621 -3.12 -3.57 -32.91
C GLY A 621 -4.43 -4.28 -32.62
N ILE A 622 -4.49 -4.93 -31.46
CA ILE A 622 -5.74 -5.45 -30.89
C ILE A 622 -6.30 -4.47 -29.86
N GLU A 623 -7.63 -4.33 -29.85
CA GLU A 623 -8.38 -3.64 -28.80
C GLU A 623 -8.53 -4.61 -27.62
N ALA A 624 -7.63 -4.50 -26.64
CA ALA A 624 -7.59 -5.43 -25.51
C ALA A 624 -7.06 -4.77 -24.22
N LEU A 625 -7.53 -5.31 -23.10
CA LEU A 625 -7.08 -4.95 -21.76
C LEU A 625 -6.00 -5.93 -21.32
N GLY A 626 -4.98 -5.43 -20.64
CA GLY A 626 -4.11 -6.25 -19.81
C GLY A 626 -4.48 -6.04 -18.35
N VAL A 627 -4.48 -7.13 -17.60
CA VAL A 627 -4.75 -7.17 -16.17
C VAL A 627 -3.50 -7.68 -15.48
N LEU A 628 -2.92 -6.84 -14.63
CA LEU A 628 -1.74 -7.16 -13.85
C LEU A 628 -2.17 -7.41 -12.41
N LYS A 629 -1.76 -8.56 -11.87
CA LYS A 629 -1.73 -8.80 -10.44
C LYS A 629 -0.30 -9.01 -9.96
N ALA A 630 0.11 -8.35 -8.90
CA ALA A 630 1.46 -8.48 -8.36
C ALA A 630 1.45 -8.50 -6.83
N ASP A 631 2.40 -9.22 -6.23
CA ASP A 631 2.46 -9.44 -4.78
C ASP A 631 3.92 -9.58 -4.31
N VAL A 632 4.24 -8.98 -3.15
CA VAL A 632 5.58 -9.03 -2.56
C VAL A 632 5.87 -10.41 -1.98
N ASP A 633 6.98 -10.98 -2.41
CA ASP A 633 7.39 -12.32 -2.01
C ASP A 633 7.82 -12.39 -0.55
N ASN A 634 7.33 -13.42 0.16
CA ASN A 634 7.74 -13.77 1.53
C ASN A 634 7.54 -12.66 2.58
N LEU A 635 6.60 -11.75 2.38
CA LEU A 635 6.43 -10.60 3.28
C LEU A 635 6.23 -11.01 4.75
N GLY A 636 5.41 -12.03 5.03
CA GLY A 636 5.23 -12.51 6.40
C GLY A 636 6.54 -12.97 7.06
N LEU A 637 7.43 -13.63 6.30
CA LEU A 637 8.75 -14.06 6.78
C LEU A 637 9.66 -12.85 6.99
N ILE A 638 9.63 -11.86 6.09
CA ILE A 638 10.38 -10.62 6.21
C ILE A 638 10.00 -9.85 7.48
N PHE A 639 8.70 -9.77 7.79
CA PHE A 639 8.22 -9.11 9.01
C PHE A 639 8.58 -9.87 10.29
N THR A 640 8.62 -11.20 10.25
CA THR A 640 8.82 -12.02 11.46
C THR A 640 10.31 -12.21 11.79
N CYS A 641 11.14 -12.50 10.78
CA CYS A 641 12.55 -12.90 10.96
C CYS A 641 13.52 -12.15 10.04
N GLY A 642 13.05 -11.16 9.28
CA GLY A 642 13.89 -10.47 8.29
C GLY A 642 14.87 -9.47 8.90
N LEU A 643 14.57 -8.94 10.10
CA LEU A 643 15.38 -7.93 10.77
C LEU A 643 15.98 -8.48 12.06
N LYS A 644 17.29 -8.29 12.23
CA LYS A 644 17.98 -8.55 13.49
C LYS A 644 17.75 -7.42 14.49
N ASN A 645 17.73 -7.75 15.78
CA ASN A 645 17.47 -6.81 16.87
C ASN A 645 16.20 -5.98 16.64
N ASN A 646 15.11 -6.67 16.36
CA ASN A 646 13.84 -6.07 15.98
C ASN A 646 13.17 -5.36 17.17
N SER A 647 12.31 -4.38 16.90
CA SER A 647 11.45 -3.72 17.90
C SER A 647 10.11 -3.37 17.27
N ILE A 648 9.13 -2.94 18.07
CA ILE A 648 7.84 -2.50 17.55
C ILE A 648 8.03 -1.34 16.55
N SER A 649 8.94 -0.42 16.84
CA SER A 649 9.23 0.72 15.96
C SER A 649 9.82 0.28 14.62
N HIS A 650 10.68 -0.76 14.60
CA HIS A 650 11.20 -1.34 13.35
C HIS A 650 10.08 -1.92 12.47
N LEU A 651 9.15 -2.66 13.07
CA LEU A 651 8.01 -3.24 12.34
C LEU A 651 7.07 -2.16 11.79
N ALA A 652 6.81 -1.12 12.58
CA ALA A 652 6.03 0.04 12.13
C ALA A 652 6.72 0.74 10.94
N THR A 653 8.05 0.98 11.04
CA THR A 653 8.85 1.56 9.95
C THR A 653 8.79 0.70 8.69
N LEU A 654 9.00 -0.61 8.80
CA LEU A 654 8.96 -1.54 7.67
C LEU A 654 7.58 -1.53 6.98
N SER A 655 6.51 -1.64 7.76
CA SER A 655 5.14 -1.62 7.23
C SER A 655 4.81 -0.34 6.49
N ARG A 656 5.17 0.80 7.09
CA ARG A 656 4.89 2.10 6.50
C ARG A 656 5.70 2.32 5.22
N GLN A 657 7.00 2.02 5.23
CA GLN A 657 7.84 2.14 4.04
C GLN A 657 7.34 1.22 2.92
N MET A 658 7.00 -0.04 3.21
CA MET A 658 6.46 -0.94 2.19
C MET A 658 5.16 -0.38 1.58
N ASN A 659 4.23 0.06 2.43
CA ASN A 659 2.98 0.66 1.95
C ASN A 659 3.20 1.94 1.12
N ASN A 660 4.18 2.77 1.45
CA ASN A 660 4.46 4.01 0.73
C ASN A 660 4.76 3.78 -0.76
N TYR A 661 5.41 2.67 -1.12
CA TYR A 661 5.66 2.36 -2.53
C TYR A 661 4.35 2.19 -3.31
N PHE A 662 3.43 1.38 -2.81
CA PHE A 662 2.17 1.06 -3.49
C PHE A 662 1.11 2.15 -3.36
N ALA A 663 1.05 2.82 -2.21
CA ALA A 663 0.00 3.77 -1.88
C ALA A 663 0.37 5.24 -2.17
N ILE A 664 1.66 5.57 -2.28
CA ILE A 664 2.13 6.96 -2.49
C ILE A 664 2.87 7.09 -3.83
N TYR A 665 3.94 6.32 -4.04
CA TYR A 665 4.76 6.42 -5.26
C TYR A 665 4.00 6.00 -6.51
N LEU A 666 3.39 4.82 -6.47
CA LEU A 666 2.78 4.24 -7.65
C LEU A 666 1.62 5.09 -8.20
N PRO A 667 0.66 5.59 -7.40
CA PRO A 667 -0.40 6.46 -7.92
C PRO A 667 0.15 7.76 -8.52
N TYR A 668 1.19 8.33 -7.94
CA TYR A 668 1.87 9.51 -8.48
C TYR A 668 2.54 9.22 -9.82
N LEU A 669 3.29 8.13 -9.92
CA LEU A 669 3.92 7.69 -11.16
C LEU A 669 2.89 7.55 -12.28
N LEU A 670 1.79 6.83 -12.03
CA LEU A 670 0.74 6.64 -13.02
C LEU A 670 0.07 7.96 -13.42
N SER A 671 0.02 8.94 -12.50
CA SER A 671 -0.54 10.27 -12.80
C SER A 671 0.38 11.17 -13.64
N LYS A 672 1.69 10.94 -13.60
CA LYS A 672 2.72 11.81 -14.18
C LYS A 672 3.33 11.26 -15.47
N GLU A 673 3.57 9.96 -15.53
CA GLU A 673 4.17 9.32 -16.69
C GLU A 673 3.14 9.11 -17.79
N GLU A 674 3.27 9.87 -18.88
CA GLU A 674 2.33 9.85 -20.01
C GLU A 674 2.12 8.43 -20.56
N LYS A 675 3.19 7.61 -20.62
CA LYS A 675 3.15 6.22 -21.09
C LYS A 675 2.21 5.33 -20.25
N PHE A 676 2.01 5.65 -18.98
CA PHE A 676 1.28 4.82 -18.02
C PHE A 676 -0.01 5.49 -17.50
N ARG A 677 -0.34 6.69 -17.98
CA ARG A 677 -1.52 7.47 -17.59
C ARG A 677 -2.85 6.75 -17.79
N ASP A 678 -2.90 5.77 -18.70
CA ASP A 678 -4.09 4.97 -18.98
C ASP A 678 -4.16 3.68 -18.15
N ILE A 679 -3.32 3.51 -17.14
CA ILE A 679 -3.39 2.37 -16.23
C ILE A 679 -4.31 2.72 -15.05
N TYR A 680 -5.32 1.90 -14.87
CA TYR A 680 -6.32 2.02 -13.82
C TYR A 680 -5.95 1.15 -12.61
N THR A 681 -5.90 1.74 -11.42
CA THR A 681 -5.71 1.00 -10.16
C THR A 681 -7.06 0.55 -9.58
N ILE A 682 -7.26 -0.77 -9.46
CA ILE A 682 -8.43 -1.32 -8.76
C ILE A 682 -8.14 -1.39 -7.26
N PHE A 683 -6.99 -1.94 -6.89
CA PHE A 683 -6.45 -1.86 -5.54
C PHE A 683 -4.91 -1.85 -5.60
N GLY A 684 -4.29 -1.20 -4.62
CA GLY A 684 -2.84 -1.15 -4.45
C GLY A 684 -2.54 -0.60 -3.06
N GLY A 685 -2.00 -1.44 -2.18
CA GLY A 685 -1.71 -1.08 -0.79
C GLY A 685 -1.22 -2.27 0.02
N GLY A 686 -0.33 -2.02 0.98
CA GLY A 686 0.43 -3.07 1.64
C GLY A 686 1.39 -3.74 0.66
N ASP A 687 0.97 -4.87 0.11
CA ASP A 687 1.79 -5.80 -0.66
C ASP A 687 1.13 -6.41 -1.90
N ASP A 688 -0.20 -6.28 -2.04
CA ASP A 688 -0.97 -6.77 -3.20
C ASP A 688 -1.32 -5.59 -4.13
N LEU A 689 -1.26 -5.84 -5.44
CA LEU A 689 -1.50 -4.85 -6.50
C LEU A 689 -2.38 -5.45 -7.60
N PHE A 690 -3.41 -4.71 -8.02
CA PHE A 690 -4.25 -5.10 -9.15
C PHE A 690 -4.56 -3.91 -10.06
N LEU A 691 -4.03 -3.97 -11.27
CA LEU A 691 -4.11 -2.92 -12.27
C LEU A 691 -4.76 -3.42 -13.55
N ILE A 692 -5.48 -2.53 -14.24
CA ILE A 692 -6.08 -2.78 -15.55
C ILE A 692 -5.65 -1.65 -16.48
N GLY A 693 -5.17 -1.97 -17.68
CA GLY A 693 -4.77 -0.95 -18.65
C GLY A 693 -4.71 -1.47 -20.08
N PRO A 694 -4.22 -0.65 -21.02
CA PRO A 694 -3.94 -1.09 -22.38
C PRO A 694 -2.91 -2.23 -22.35
N TRP A 695 -3.22 -3.36 -23.00
CA TRP A 695 -2.46 -4.60 -22.83
C TRP A 695 -0.95 -4.46 -23.11
N ASN A 696 -0.58 -3.69 -24.12
CA ASN A 696 0.81 -3.43 -24.50
C ASN A 696 1.53 -2.51 -23.51
N ARG A 697 0.83 -1.49 -22.99
CA ARG A 697 1.40 -0.55 -22.01
C ARG A 697 1.60 -1.19 -20.65
N ILE A 698 0.68 -2.06 -20.23
CA ILE A 698 0.79 -2.72 -18.92
C ILE A 698 1.92 -3.77 -18.88
N ILE A 699 2.24 -4.41 -20.02
CA ILE A 699 3.41 -5.30 -20.12
C ILE A 699 4.71 -4.52 -19.88
N ASP A 700 4.87 -3.37 -20.55
CA ASP A 700 6.02 -2.49 -20.34
C ASP A 700 6.07 -1.95 -18.91
N PHE A 701 4.91 -1.55 -18.37
CA PHE A 701 4.80 -1.10 -16.98
C PHE A 701 5.24 -2.19 -16.00
N THR A 702 4.92 -3.46 -16.28
CA THR A 702 5.26 -4.57 -15.38
C THR A 702 6.78 -4.75 -15.23
N GLN A 703 7.54 -4.54 -16.32
CA GLN A 703 9.01 -4.49 -16.25
C GLN A 703 9.50 -3.31 -15.41
N PHE A 704 8.94 -2.12 -15.64
CA PHE A 704 9.25 -0.91 -14.89
C PHE A 704 8.94 -1.06 -13.39
N LEU A 705 7.82 -1.68 -13.04
CA LEU A 705 7.40 -1.95 -11.67
C LEU A 705 8.47 -2.77 -10.94
N ASN A 706 8.91 -3.89 -11.52
CA ASN A 706 9.97 -4.70 -10.91
C ASN A 706 11.30 -3.93 -10.78
N GLN A 707 11.71 -3.18 -11.80
CA GLN A 707 12.96 -2.40 -11.75
C GLN A 707 12.91 -1.29 -10.67
N SER A 708 11.83 -0.52 -10.64
CA SER A 708 11.66 0.57 -9.67
C SER A 708 11.44 0.05 -8.25
N PHE A 709 10.74 -1.08 -8.06
CA PHE A 709 10.60 -1.72 -6.76
C PHE A 709 11.95 -2.22 -6.23
N ARG A 710 12.75 -2.88 -7.09
CA ARG A 710 14.13 -3.29 -6.74
C ARG A 710 15.00 -2.12 -6.34
N GLN A 711 14.88 -0.98 -7.03
CA GLN A 711 15.57 0.25 -6.63
C GLN A 711 15.09 0.76 -5.27
N TYR A 712 13.78 0.75 -5.02
CA TYR A 712 13.19 1.20 -3.76
C TYR A 712 13.68 0.38 -2.55
N VAL A 713 13.84 -0.93 -2.71
CA VAL A 713 14.33 -1.86 -1.67
C VAL A 713 15.84 -2.07 -1.71
N CYS A 714 16.61 -1.09 -2.21
CA CYS A 714 18.08 -1.10 -2.20
C CYS A 714 18.73 -2.28 -2.94
N GLN A 715 18.08 -2.79 -3.99
CA GLN A 715 18.51 -3.98 -4.75
C GLN A 715 18.61 -5.25 -3.89
N ASN A 716 17.88 -5.31 -2.77
CA ASN A 716 17.90 -6.46 -1.89
C ASN A 716 17.34 -7.71 -2.59
N LYS A 717 18.15 -8.76 -2.66
CA LYS A 717 17.81 -10.04 -3.31
C LYS A 717 16.72 -10.84 -2.57
N HIS A 718 16.46 -10.55 -1.30
CA HIS A 718 15.46 -11.23 -0.47
C HIS A 718 14.07 -10.59 -0.52
N ILE A 719 13.98 -9.36 -1.07
CA ILE A 719 12.72 -8.63 -1.19
C ILE A 719 12.40 -8.50 -2.68
N THR A 720 11.57 -9.42 -3.17
CA THR A 720 11.20 -9.51 -4.58
C THR A 720 9.69 -9.40 -4.76
N ILE A 721 9.26 -9.20 -6.01
CA ILE A 721 7.85 -9.18 -6.38
C ILE A 721 7.58 -10.27 -7.41
N SER A 722 6.47 -10.99 -7.25
CA SER A 722 5.96 -11.91 -8.28
C SER A 722 4.77 -11.28 -8.98
N ALA A 723 4.62 -11.50 -10.29
CA ALA A 723 3.56 -10.90 -11.09
C ALA A 723 2.87 -11.91 -12.03
N GLY A 724 1.57 -11.73 -12.22
CA GLY A 724 0.77 -12.43 -13.21
C GLY A 724 0.06 -11.44 -14.12
N LEU A 725 0.15 -11.64 -15.44
CA LEU A 725 -0.48 -10.78 -16.42
C LEU A 725 -1.35 -11.58 -17.40
N SER A 726 -2.62 -11.19 -17.52
CA SER A 726 -3.59 -11.77 -18.44
C SER A 726 -4.11 -10.72 -19.43
N ILE A 727 -4.53 -11.16 -20.63
CA ILE A 727 -5.12 -10.28 -21.67
C ILE A 727 -6.58 -10.64 -21.87
N HIS A 728 -7.42 -9.62 -21.92
CA HIS A 728 -8.88 -9.72 -21.98
C HIS A 728 -9.50 -8.81 -23.02
N LYS A 729 -10.68 -9.19 -23.51
CA LYS A 729 -11.53 -8.28 -24.27
C LYS A 729 -12.20 -7.30 -23.31
N PRO A 730 -12.52 -6.07 -23.75
CA PRO A 730 -13.20 -5.09 -22.90
C PRO A 730 -14.63 -5.50 -22.48
N SER A 731 -15.22 -6.50 -23.14
CA SER A 731 -16.51 -7.07 -22.80
C SER A 731 -16.44 -8.21 -21.77
N ASP A 732 -15.25 -8.70 -21.45
CA ASP A 732 -15.08 -9.83 -20.55
C ASP A 732 -15.51 -9.43 -19.12
N PRO A 733 -16.24 -10.29 -18.38
CA PRO A 733 -16.67 -9.98 -17.03
C PRO A 733 -15.51 -9.82 -16.07
N VAL A 734 -15.55 -8.79 -15.23
CA VAL A 734 -14.54 -8.51 -14.20
C VAL A 734 -14.14 -9.71 -13.32
N PRO A 735 -15.05 -10.61 -12.88
CA PRO A 735 -14.65 -11.79 -12.11
C PRO A 735 -13.66 -12.69 -12.86
N LEU A 736 -13.85 -12.86 -14.18
CA LEU A 736 -12.96 -13.63 -15.03
C LEU A 736 -11.58 -12.96 -15.15
N LEU A 737 -11.54 -11.63 -15.26
CA LEU A 737 -10.29 -10.85 -15.28
C LEU A 737 -9.47 -11.08 -14.00
N ALA A 738 -10.15 -11.14 -12.86
CA ALA A 738 -9.51 -11.35 -11.57
C ALA A 738 -8.99 -12.78 -11.40
N GLU A 739 -9.80 -13.77 -11.75
CA GLU A 739 -9.46 -15.20 -11.66
C GLU A 739 -8.22 -15.54 -12.51
N THR A 740 -8.19 -15.09 -13.76
CA THR A 740 -7.08 -15.39 -14.68
C THR A 740 -5.77 -14.72 -14.28
N ALA A 741 -5.83 -13.48 -13.76
CA ALA A 741 -4.67 -12.78 -13.27
C ALA A 741 -4.13 -13.40 -11.97
N GLU A 742 -5.03 -13.83 -11.08
CA GLU A 742 -4.69 -14.56 -9.86
C GLU A 742 -4.01 -15.90 -10.19
N ASP A 743 -4.52 -16.67 -11.15
CA ASP A 743 -3.92 -17.94 -11.55
C ASP A 743 -2.54 -17.74 -12.21
N ALA A 744 -2.37 -16.66 -12.99
CA ALA A 744 -1.06 -16.28 -13.53
C ALA A 744 -0.07 -15.93 -12.40
N LEU A 745 -0.51 -15.19 -11.37
CA LEU A 745 0.31 -14.87 -10.20
C LEU A 745 0.70 -16.13 -9.41
N LYS A 746 -0.24 -17.06 -9.21
CA LYS A 746 0.06 -18.36 -8.56
C LYS A 746 1.13 -19.12 -9.31
N LYS A 747 1.06 -19.19 -10.65
CA LYS A 747 2.10 -19.81 -11.48
C LYS A 747 3.47 -19.15 -11.28
N ALA A 748 3.51 -17.82 -11.20
CA ALA A 748 4.75 -17.09 -10.94
C ALA A 748 5.32 -17.40 -9.55
N LYS A 749 4.48 -17.40 -8.50
CA LYS A 749 4.89 -17.75 -7.13
C LYS A 749 5.40 -19.20 -7.04
N HIS A 750 4.75 -20.15 -7.72
CA HIS A 750 5.18 -21.56 -7.76
C HIS A 750 6.50 -21.79 -8.51
N ASN A 751 6.91 -20.87 -9.41
CA ASN A 751 8.21 -20.91 -10.07
C ASN A 751 9.37 -20.43 -9.17
N GLY A 752 9.28 -20.71 -7.87
CA GLY A 752 10.24 -20.24 -6.86
C GLY A 752 10.26 -18.72 -6.70
N ARG A 753 9.11 -18.05 -6.88
CA ARG A 753 8.94 -16.59 -6.71
C ARG A 753 9.88 -15.75 -7.59
N ASP A 754 9.94 -14.43 -7.40
CA ASP A 754 10.77 -13.53 -8.21
C ASP A 754 10.60 -13.77 -9.72
N SER A 755 9.34 -13.93 -10.14
CA SER A 755 8.96 -14.40 -11.46
C SER A 755 7.76 -13.64 -12.00
N ILE A 756 7.58 -13.73 -13.31
CA ILE A 756 6.41 -13.23 -14.00
C ILE A 756 5.79 -14.33 -14.87
N THR A 757 4.46 -14.39 -14.89
CA THR A 757 3.71 -15.21 -15.84
C THR A 757 2.99 -14.30 -16.84
N LEU A 758 3.22 -14.52 -18.13
CA LEU A 758 2.56 -13.81 -19.23
C LEU A 758 2.32 -14.81 -20.38
N PHE A 759 1.13 -14.76 -21.00
CA PHE A 759 0.75 -15.69 -22.08
C PHE A 759 0.88 -17.17 -21.73
N ASP A 760 0.62 -17.48 -20.46
CA ASP A 760 0.76 -18.83 -19.90
C ASP A 760 2.20 -19.37 -19.88
N GLU A 761 3.19 -18.50 -20.01
CA GLU A 761 4.60 -18.83 -19.88
C GLU A 761 5.17 -18.10 -18.66
N THR A 762 5.82 -18.86 -17.78
CA THR A 762 6.41 -18.34 -16.53
C THR A 762 7.92 -18.26 -16.65
N VAL A 763 8.48 -17.10 -16.36
CA VAL A 763 9.93 -16.84 -16.44
C VAL A 763 10.43 -16.01 -15.26
N LYS A 764 11.73 -16.08 -14.97
CA LYS A 764 12.39 -15.15 -14.05
C LYS A 764 12.45 -13.74 -14.67
N TRP A 765 12.48 -12.71 -13.83
CA TRP A 765 12.52 -11.31 -14.29
C TRP A 765 13.67 -11.00 -15.25
N LYS A 766 14.87 -11.55 -15.01
CA LYS A 766 16.02 -11.37 -15.90
C LYS A 766 15.77 -11.89 -17.31
N SER A 767 15.09 -13.04 -17.43
CA SER A 767 14.70 -13.61 -18.73
C SER A 767 13.58 -12.78 -19.36
N PHE A 768 12.62 -12.31 -18.56
CA PHE A 768 11.55 -11.44 -19.04
C PHE A 768 12.09 -10.12 -19.61
N GLU A 769 13.03 -9.46 -18.95
CA GLU A 769 13.66 -8.22 -19.42
C GLU A 769 14.33 -8.42 -20.80
N LYS A 770 15.11 -9.49 -20.96
CA LYS A 770 15.69 -9.84 -22.27
C LYS A 770 14.64 -10.11 -23.33
N LEU A 771 13.60 -10.89 -23.00
CA LEU A 771 12.53 -11.24 -23.92
C LEU A 771 11.70 -10.02 -24.33
N ASN A 772 11.36 -9.16 -23.37
CA ASN A 772 10.46 -8.03 -23.58
C ASN A 772 11.14 -6.80 -24.21
N SER A 773 12.44 -6.62 -24.00
CA SER A 773 13.23 -5.54 -24.58
C SER A 773 14.04 -6.03 -25.78
N GLU A 774 15.13 -6.77 -25.54
CA GLU A 774 16.12 -7.10 -26.57
C GLU A 774 15.56 -7.98 -27.71
N VAL A 775 14.90 -9.10 -27.36
CA VAL A 775 14.42 -10.08 -28.35
C VAL A 775 13.24 -9.49 -29.14
N LYS A 776 12.32 -8.80 -28.46
CA LYS A 776 11.17 -8.13 -29.09
C LYS A 776 11.63 -7.11 -30.13
N GLU A 777 12.54 -6.20 -29.76
CA GLU A 777 13.06 -5.15 -30.65
C GLU A 777 13.78 -5.73 -31.87
N LYS A 778 14.55 -6.82 -31.71
CA LYS A 778 15.19 -7.51 -32.83
C LYS A 778 14.16 -8.11 -33.80
N ILE A 779 13.12 -8.76 -33.29
CA ILE A 779 12.06 -9.33 -34.13
C ILE A 779 11.30 -8.23 -34.89
N GLU A 780 11.03 -7.09 -34.24
CA GLU A 780 10.42 -5.92 -34.89
C GLU A 780 11.33 -5.36 -35.98
N SER A 781 12.63 -5.21 -35.70
CA SER A 781 13.63 -4.78 -36.70
C SER A 781 13.69 -5.72 -37.90
N TRP A 782 13.60 -7.03 -37.70
CA TRP A 782 13.58 -8.01 -38.79
C TRP A 782 12.32 -7.88 -39.67
N LEU A 783 11.19 -7.46 -39.11
CA LEU A 783 9.97 -7.19 -39.88
C LEU A 783 10.09 -5.89 -40.68
N ASP A 784 10.58 -4.83 -40.05
CA ASP A 784 10.75 -3.52 -40.68
C ASP A 784 11.75 -3.58 -41.84
N LYS A 785 12.86 -4.32 -41.66
CA LYS A 785 13.84 -4.60 -42.73
C LYS A 785 13.36 -5.63 -43.75
N SER A 786 12.14 -6.17 -43.60
CA SER A 786 11.59 -7.24 -44.46
C SER A 786 12.45 -8.51 -44.52
N TYR A 787 13.25 -8.77 -43.48
CA TYR A 787 14.01 -10.02 -43.33
C TYR A 787 13.05 -11.19 -43.13
N ILE A 788 12.04 -10.97 -42.28
CA ILE A 788 10.94 -11.90 -42.02
C ILE A 788 9.59 -11.29 -42.40
N ASN A 789 8.55 -12.12 -42.45
CA ASN A 789 7.17 -11.71 -42.70
C ASN A 789 6.22 -12.35 -41.69
N ASN A 790 4.93 -11.97 -41.72
CA ASN A 790 3.92 -12.51 -40.79
C ASN A 790 3.86 -14.05 -40.79
N ALA A 791 4.04 -14.72 -41.94
CA ALA A 791 4.03 -16.17 -42.00
C ALA A 791 5.21 -16.79 -41.23
N MET A 792 6.37 -16.14 -41.23
CA MET A 792 7.52 -16.58 -40.42
C MET A 792 7.25 -16.41 -38.92
N LEU A 793 6.56 -15.35 -38.49
CA LEU A 793 6.19 -15.17 -37.07
C LEU A 793 5.33 -16.33 -36.55
N PHE A 794 4.30 -16.73 -37.31
CA PHE A 794 3.46 -17.88 -36.93
C PHE A 794 4.25 -19.20 -36.91
N ARG A 795 5.25 -19.35 -37.78
CA ARG A 795 6.15 -20.52 -37.77
C ARG A 795 7.07 -20.51 -36.56
N LEU A 796 7.65 -19.38 -36.20
CA LEU A 796 8.43 -19.24 -34.96
C LEU A 796 7.59 -19.58 -33.74
N ASN A 797 6.31 -19.18 -33.73
CA ASN A 797 5.39 -19.56 -32.66
C ASN A 797 5.15 -21.07 -32.57
N LEU A 798 4.98 -21.76 -33.71
CA LEU A 798 4.88 -23.22 -33.74
C LEU A 798 6.18 -23.89 -33.24
N LEU A 799 7.34 -23.40 -33.69
CA LEU A 799 8.64 -23.93 -33.28
C LEU A 799 8.92 -23.70 -31.80
N SER A 800 8.44 -22.58 -31.23
CA SER A 800 8.48 -22.29 -29.80
C SER A 800 7.72 -23.35 -28.99
N GLU A 801 6.53 -23.74 -29.45
CA GLU A 801 5.74 -24.80 -28.80
C GLU A 801 6.46 -26.17 -28.88
N MET A 802 7.02 -26.52 -30.04
CA MET A 802 7.82 -27.74 -30.18
C MET A 802 9.07 -27.72 -29.29
N ALA A 803 9.72 -26.56 -29.14
CA ALA A 803 10.87 -26.41 -28.25
C ALA A 803 10.48 -26.54 -26.78
N LYS A 804 9.29 -26.06 -26.38
CA LYS A 804 8.70 -26.28 -25.05
C LYS A 804 8.47 -27.76 -24.78
N GLN A 805 7.76 -28.45 -25.67
CA GLN A 805 7.47 -29.87 -25.57
C GLN A 805 8.76 -30.71 -25.46
N LYS A 806 9.79 -30.39 -26.25
CA LYS A 806 11.11 -31.02 -26.13
C LYS A 806 11.68 -30.91 -24.72
N LYS A 807 11.62 -29.72 -24.10
CA LYS A 807 12.14 -29.52 -22.73
C LYS A 807 11.34 -30.29 -21.70
N GLU A 808 10.01 -30.23 -21.79
CA GLU A 808 9.11 -30.94 -20.90
C GLU A 808 9.32 -32.47 -20.96
N LEU A 809 9.56 -33.01 -22.16
CA LEU A 809 9.91 -34.41 -22.35
C LEU A 809 11.25 -34.77 -21.70
N ILE A 810 12.30 -33.98 -21.94
CA ILE A 810 13.63 -34.23 -21.37
C ILE A 810 13.62 -34.11 -19.83
N ASP A 811 12.91 -33.13 -19.28
CA ASP A 811 12.86 -32.92 -17.83
C ASP A 811 11.88 -33.88 -17.13
N GLY A 812 10.80 -34.28 -17.81
CA GLY A 812 9.90 -35.35 -17.39
C GLY A 812 10.62 -36.69 -17.28
N ASP A 813 11.44 -37.03 -18.29
CA ASP A 813 12.27 -38.24 -18.31
C ASP A 813 13.30 -38.22 -17.16
N LYS A 814 13.94 -37.08 -16.87
CA LYS A 814 14.85 -36.93 -15.71
C LYS A 814 14.17 -37.11 -14.34
N LYS A 815 12.91 -36.70 -14.20
CA LYS A 815 12.13 -36.90 -12.96
C LYS A 815 11.65 -38.34 -12.83
N GLN A 816 11.22 -38.97 -13.93
CA GLN A 816 10.69 -40.32 -13.95
C GLN A 816 11.77 -41.41 -13.91
N ALA A 817 12.96 -41.15 -14.48
CA ALA A 817 14.13 -42.03 -14.39
C ALA A 817 14.65 -42.22 -12.95
N LYS A 818 14.24 -41.38 -12.00
CA LYS A 818 14.52 -41.55 -10.56
C LYS A 818 13.54 -42.49 -9.85
N GLU A 819 12.38 -42.80 -10.42
CA GLU A 819 11.33 -43.58 -9.73
C GLU A 819 11.03 -44.94 -10.37
N VAL A 820 11.16 -45.14 -11.68
CA VAL A 820 11.02 -46.48 -12.32
C VAL A 820 11.84 -46.54 -13.62
N ALA A 821 12.72 -47.53 -13.75
CA ALA A 821 13.66 -47.68 -14.87
C ALA A 821 13.06 -48.19 -16.20
N ASN A 822 11.76 -48.07 -16.47
CA ASN A 822 11.16 -48.71 -17.67
C ASN A 822 9.81 -48.11 -18.10
N ILE A 823 9.77 -46.83 -18.49
CA ILE A 823 8.65 -46.28 -19.26
C ILE A 823 9.25 -45.55 -20.46
N GLY A 824 9.04 -46.09 -21.67
CA GLY A 824 9.55 -45.50 -22.91
C GLY A 824 8.75 -44.27 -23.34
N VAL A 825 9.43 -43.27 -23.92
CA VAL A 825 8.80 -42.10 -24.56
C VAL A 825 8.03 -42.57 -25.80
N ALA A 826 6.75 -42.19 -25.94
CA ALA A 826 5.97 -42.55 -27.12
C ALA A 826 6.52 -41.86 -28.38
N LEU A 827 6.48 -42.56 -29.52
CA LEU A 827 7.04 -42.04 -30.78
C LEU A 827 6.32 -40.76 -31.26
N GLU A 828 5.05 -40.60 -30.89
CA GLU A 828 4.21 -39.43 -31.17
C GLU A 828 4.75 -38.18 -30.46
N ASP A 829 5.23 -38.32 -29.22
CA ASP A 829 5.80 -37.22 -28.44
C ASP A 829 7.18 -36.77 -28.96
N CYS A 830 7.90 -37.65 -29.66
CA CYS A 830 9.20 -37.35 -30.27
C CYS A 830 9.12 -36.39 -31.46
N GLU A 831 7.93 -36.06 -31.99
CA GLU A 831 7.78 -35.15 -33.12
C GLU A 831 8.38 -33.76 -32.85
N CYS A 832 8.31 -33.30 -31.61
CA CYS A 832 8.85 -32.01 -31.21
C CYS A 832 10.38 -31.91 -31.45
N LEU A 833 11.12 -33.04 -31.46
CA LEU A 833 12.57 -33.09 -31.69
C LEU A 833 12.97 -32.66 -33.11
N LYS A 834 12.02 -32.60 -34.05
CA LYS A 834 12.25 -32.15 -35.43
C LYS A 834 12.44 -30.63 -35.55
N TRP A 835 12.12 -29.86 -34.50
CA TRP A 835 12.09 -28.39 -34.59
C TRP A 835 13.41 -27.76 -35.08
N PRO A 836 14.63 -28.22 -34.73
CA PRO A 836 15.87 -27.57 -35.20
C PRO A 836 16.04 -27.72 -36.72
N ALA A 837 15.73 -28.91 -37.26
CA ALA A 837 15.78 -29.18 -38.69
C ALA A 837 14.71 -28.36 -39.44
N MET A 838 13.49 -28.30 -38.89
CA MET A 838 12.41 -27.47 -39.44
C MET A 838 12.75 -25.98 -39.41
N PHE A 839 13.40 -25.49 -38.36
CA PHE A 839 13.84 -24.10 -38.26
C PHE A 839 14.84 -23.77 -39.38
N LYS A 840 15.93 -24.54 -39.51
CA LYS A 840 16.95 -24.32 -40.55
C LYS A 840 16.37 -24.39 -41.97
N TYR A 841 15.46 -25.34 -42.22
CA TYR A 841 14.76 -25.43 -43.49
C TYR A 841 13.94 -24.17 -43.79
N ASN A 842 13.20 -23.67 -42.80
CA ASN A 842 12.37 -22.47 -42.96
C ASN A 842 13.20 -21.20 -43.10
N LEU A 843 14.32 -21.10 -42.39
CA LEU A 843 15.28 -20.00 -42.42
C LEU A 843 15.77 -19.76 -43.86
N VAL A 844 16.40 -20.78 -44.47
CA VAL A 844 16.99 -20.68 -45.82
C VAL A 844 15.91 -20.45 -46.89
N ARG A 845 14.75 -21.11 -46.73
CA ARG A 845 13.69 -21.09 -47.75
C ARG A 845 12.87 -19.79 -47.75
N ASN A 846 12.79 -19.04 -46.66
CA ASN A 846 11.78 -17.97 -46.53
C ASN A 846 12.30 -16.59 -46.13
N ILE A 847 13.54 -16.48 -45.64
CA ILE A 847 14.12 -15.20 -45.20
C ILE A 847 14.69 -14.42 -46.36
N GLY A 848 14.48 -13.10 -46.34
CA GLY A 848 15.09 -12.16 -47.29
C GLY A 848 14.70 -12.40 -48.75
N LYS A 849 13.54 -13.03 -49.02
CA LYS A 849 13.06 -13.33 -50.39
C LYS A 849 12.96 -12.11 -51.32
N LYS A 850 12.87 -10.92 -50.76
CA LYS A 850 12.75 -9.64 -51.48
C LYS A 850 14.08 -8.85 -51.50
N LEU A 851 15.16 -9.40 -50.95
CA LEU A 851 16.47 -8.76 -50.84
C LEU A 851 17.45 -9.33 -51.87
N GLN A 852 18.47 -8.54 -52.24
CA GLN A 852 19.58 -9.01 -53.07
C GLN A 852 20.45 -10.05 -52.31
N ASP A 853 21.20 -10.88 -53.03
CA ASP A 853 21.89 -12.06 -52.46
C ASP A 853 22.84 -11.75 -51.29
N SER A 854 23.56 -10.62 -51.32
CA SER A 854 24.42 -10.18 -50.20
C SER A 854 23.61 -9.83 -48.94
N ALA A 855 22.55 -9.03 -49.09
CA ALA A 855 21.65 -8.63 -48.01
C ALA A 855 20.79 -9.81 -47.50
N ARG A 856 20.51 -10.80 -48.36
CA ARG A 856 19.80 -12.03 -47.98
C ARG A 856 20.66 -12.93 -47.09
N ASN A 857 21.95 -13.08 -47.39
CA ASN A 857 22.87 -13.85 -46.56
C ASN A 857 23.05 -13.20 -45.17
N GLU A 858 23.12 -11.87 -45.13
CA GLU A 858 23.14 -11.12 -43.88
C GLU A 858 21.84 -11.31 -43.06
N ALA A 859 20.68 -11.24 -43.71
CA ALA A 859 19.39 -11.50 -43.05
C ALA A 859 19.28 -12.93 -42.49
N ILE A 860 19.79 -13.93 -43.21
CA ILE A 860 19.83 -15.32 -42.73
C ILE A 860 20.72 -15.44 -41.50
N ALA A 861 21.92 -14.84 -41.52
CA ALA A 861 22.85 -14.87 -40.40
C ALA A 861 22.27 -14.21 -39.14
N GLN A 862 21.57 -13.09 -39.29
CA GLN A 862 20.95 -12.40 -38.15
C GLN A 862 19.78 -13.19 -37.57
N VAL A 863 18.88 -13.72 -38.40
CA VAL A 863 17.71 -14.46 -37.92
C VAL A 863 18.07 -15.83 -37.37
N ASP A 864 19.24 -16.38 -37.72
CA ASP A 864 19.73 -17.64 -37.15
C ASP A 864 19.89 -17.58 -35.62
N GLU A 865 20.11 -16.39 -35.06
CA GLU A 865 20.13 -16.15 -33.62
C GLU A 865 18.84 -16.65 -32.93
N ALA A 866 17.69 -16.64 -33.63
CA ALA A 866 16.44 -17.14 -33.09
C ALA A 866 16.47 -18.64 -32.75
N ALA A 867 17.38 -19.43 -33.34
CA ALA A 867 17.58 -20.83 -32.93
C ALA A 867 18.09 -20.92 -31.48
N LEU A 868 19.00 -20.01 -31.09
CA LEU A 868 19.52 -19.94 -29.72
C LEU A 868 18.41 -19.55 -28.74
N TRP A 869 17.56 -18.58 -29.13
CA TRP A 869 16.44 -18.17 -28.29
C TRP A 869 15.38 -19.26 -28.13
N LEU A 870 15.08 -20.02 -29.20
CA LEU A 870 14.16 -21.16 -29.12
C LEU A 870 14.69 -22.26 -28.20
N ASP A 871 15.99 -22.55 -28.24
CA ASP A 871 16.59 -23.54 -27.35
C ASP A 871 16.71 -23.03 -25.89
N GLU A 872 17.09 -21.76 -25.68
CA GLU A 872 17.22 -21.16 -24.34
C GLU A 872 15.86 -20.92 -23.67
N TYR A 873 14.90 -20.32 -24.36
CA TYR A 873 13.63 -19.86 -23.77
C TYR A 873 12.45 -20.79 -24.06
N GLY A 874 12.51 -21.65 -25.08
CA GLY A 874 11.42 -22.55 -25.44
C GLY A 874 10.10 -21.80 -25.61
N GLY A 875 9.05 -22.28 -24.92
CA GLY A 875 7.71 -21.70 -24.93
C GLY A 875 7.65 -20.21 -24.59
N ALA A 876 8.56 -19.71 -23.74
CA ALA A 876 8.61 -18.31 -23.36
C ALA A 876 8.89 -17.35 -24.53
N MET A 877 9.33 -17.86 -25.70
CA MET A 877 9.38 -17.08 -26.94
C MET A 877 8.00 -16.54 -27.37
N LYS A 878 6.89 -17.06 -26.83
CA LYS A 878 5.56 -16.46 -26.99
C LYS A 878 5.51 -15.01 -26.50
N ILE A 879 6.26 -14.65 -25.45
CA ILE A 879 6.27 -13.31 -24.86
C ILE A 879 6.60 -12.23 -25.91
N PRO A 880 7.74 -12.27 -26.61
CA PRO A 880 8.03 -11.31 -27.67
C PRO A 880 7.17 -11.56 -28.92
N LEU A 881 6.97 -12.81 -29.34
CA LEU A 881 6.27 -13.12 -30.60
C LEU A 881 4.83 -12.63 -30.60
N TRP A 882 4.07 -12.88 -29.53
CA TRP A 882 2.66 -12.52 -29.46
C TRP A 882 2.49 -11.01 -29.36
N GLN A 883 3.39 -10.30 -28.66
CA GLN A 883 3.39 -8.85 -28.64
C GLN A 883 3.52 -8.28 -30.05
N VAL A 884 4.49 -8.75 -30.84
CA VAL A 884 4.70 -8.30 -32.21
C VAL A 884 3.51 -8.65 -33.11
N ILE A 885 3.01 -9.89 -33.04
CA ILE A 885 1.86 -10.34 -33.82
C ILE A 885 0.61 -9.49 -33.50
N TYR A 886 0.33 -9.25 -32.22
CA TYR A 886 -0.84 -8.50 -31.78
C TYR A 886 -0.74 -7.02 -32.12
N ASN A 887 0.44 -6.39 -31.99
CA ASN A 887 0.65 -4.99 -32.38
C ASN A 887 0.54 -4.76 -33.89
N GLN A 888 0.82 -5.78 -34.72
CA GLN A 888 0.75 -5.68 -36.18
C GLN A 888 -0.61 -6.10 -36.77
N ARG A 889 -1.51 -6.65 -35.95
CA ARG A 889 -2.80 -7.13 -36.44
C ARG A 889 -3.62 -5.97 -37.01
N ARG A 890 -4.02 -6.11 -38.28
CA ARG A 890 -4.93 -5.18 -38.95
C ARG A 890 -6.34 -5.74 -38.91
N LEU A 891 -7.34 -4.90 -38.64
CA LEU A 891 -8.71 -5.26 -38.95
C LEU A 891 -8.85 -5.37 -40.46
N LYS A 892 -9.45 -6.46 -40.96
CA LYS A 892 -9.92 -6.50 -42.34
C LYS A 892 -10.97 -5.41 -42.46
N GLN A 893 -10.67 -4.36 -43.21
CA GLN A 893 -11.53 -3.20 -43.41
C GLN A 893 -12.91 -3.61 -43.89
#